data_AF-A0A1V0HT91-F1
#
_entry.id   AF-A0A1V0HT91-F1
#
_cell.length_a   1.000
_cell.length_b   1.000
_cell.length_c   1.000
_cell.angle_alpha   90.00
_cell.angle_beta   90.00
_cell.angle_gamma   90.00
#
_symmetry.space_group_name_H-M   'P 1'
#
loop_
_entity.id
_entity.type
_entity.pdbx_description
1 polymer ?
#
loop_
_entity_poly.entity_id
_entity_poly.type
_entity_poly.pdbx_seq_one_letter_code
_entity_poly.pdbx_strand_id
1 'polypeptide(L)'
;MSGFFRQDARMGRISTVLGQDVLVLRRFEGVDHLNALFDYSADCLAASADVDFDRLIGTHATVTLTTKEGERPFDGIVTEARWLGSGDNGHRYRLRLRPWAFLASLRRNQRIFHNKTVVEILTELLSAYADAGALTVELANDYPELEYTVQYRESDLAFACRMMERHGISYHFRHADGAHEMVLTDQVEAHDSIGARPFRPAEGHHQEEISHFRTWRPARRITTGAIRLTDYNFKTPVAAMETDHLGDAAYEQGQIESFVWPGDYLDQGRGKVVAELRAAGERGQDRRFEAEGDIVALGAGFRVTLSGDPVPGTGGEYMCLSARHSYTADNYGSGGSDDGDGRAYDGQYVLMPVEAPLLPEQKTARADVRGPQTATVVGEGEIDCDEYGRILVRFHWDLDEAWSMRCRVSQSWAGAGWGGMVIPRIGMEVVVEFLDGDPDKPLVTGCVYNGRNPVPYDLPANKTKSVFRSDTHTGVGFNELRFEDETGREEVFVHAERDLHVGVENDHRTSVGGNLHRQVRGHETALTYGEHVSHSLALRGITTGDTLLIASGNSETVRPVSPRAFVFGDGNLRDQKHPRMNLGHARGVQRGSMLLHAAADMMISSDDEFQIQSDKSLRLASLDTLSVTTPADLKMSSQERVIVEASNGIVFNSESGIVLRSGKSRIRLSPSGKIEIDGSEVIVKGDKICLN
;
A
#
# COMPACT_ATOMS: atom_id res chain seq x y z
N MET A 1 -40.30 -6.41 -70.43
CA MET A 1 -40.03 -5.15 -69.69
C MET A 1 -38.67 -5.24 -68.98
N SER A 2 -37.54 -5.28 -69.68
CA SER A 2 -36.23 -5.64 -69.07
C SER A 2 -35.06 -4.70 -69.39
N GLY A 3 -35.32 -3.50 -69.94
CA GLY A 3 -34.27 -2.54 -70.30
C GLY A 3 -34.00 -1.42 -69.28
N PHE A 4 -34.87 -1.21 -68.29
CA PHE A 4 -34.82 -0.04 -67.41
C PHE A 4 -33.83 -0.16 -66.23
N PHE A 5 -33.51 -1.37 -65.78
CA PHE A 5 -32.71 -1.63 -64.57
C PHE A 5 -31.29 -2.14 -64.86
N ARG A 6 -30.66 -1.71 -65.97
CA ARG A 6 -29.25 -2.03 -66.27
C ARG A 6 -28.32 -0.87 -65.92
N GLN A 7 -27.14 -1.20 -65.39
CA GLN A 7 -26.12 -0.22 -64.96
C GLN A 7 -24.87 -0.14 -65.85
N ASP A 8 -24.61 -1.12 -66.71
CA ASP A 8 -23.35 -1.26 -67.45
C ASP A 8 -22.95 -0.07 -68.36
N ALA A 9 -23.92 0.75 -68.79
CA ALA A 9 -23.70 1.91 -69.64
C ALA A 9 -23.70 3.25 -68.88
N ARG A 10 -23.66 3.23 -67.55
CA ARG A 10 -23.80 4.41 -66.68
C ARG A 10 -22.48 4.79 -66.04
N MET A 11 -22.35 6.07 -65.68
CA MET A 11 -21.21 6.56 -64.90
C MET A 11 -21.15 5.89 -63.52
N GLY A 12 -22.27 5.77 -62.81
CA GLY A 12 -22.33 5.15 -61.49
C GLY A 12 -23.09 3.84 -61.47
N ARG A 13 -22.51 2.83 -60.81
CA ARG A 13 -23.14 1.51 -60.56
C ARG A 13 -23.00 1.10 -59.10
N ILE A 14 -23.90 0.23 -58.63
CA ILE A 14 -23.79 -0.40 -57.31
C ILE A 14 -23.77 -1.94 -57.43
N SER A 15 -22.84 -2.56 -56.73
CA SER A 15 -22.67 -4.00 -56.59
C SER A 15 -23.03 -4.43 -55.16
N THR A 16 -23.82 -5.51 -55.01
CA THR A 16 -24.21 -6.07 -53.70
C THR A 16 -24.31 -7.60 -53.79
N VAL A 17 -24.38 -8.27 -52.63
CA VAL A 17 -24.58 -9.72 -52.52
C VAL A 17 -25.92 -10.23 -53.09
N LEU A 18 -26.87 -9.34 -53.37
CA LEU A 18 -28.16 -9.71 -53.95
C LEU A 18 -28.06 -10.09 -55.43
N GLY A 19 -26.96 -9.73 -56.09
CA GLY A 19 -26.71 -9.99 -57.51
C GLY A 19 -26.82 -8.74 -58.37
N GLN A 20 -26.39 -8.89 -59.62
CA GLN A 20 -26.37 -7.81 -60.60
C GLN A 20 -27.78 -7.28 -60.88
N ASP A 21 -27.90 -5.96 -61.03
CA ASP A 21 -29.13 -5.26 -61.44
C ASP A 21 -30.36 -5.44 -60.52
N VAL A 22 -30.21 -6.04 -59.33
CA VAL A 22 -31.27 -6.08 -58.31
C VAL A 22 -31.50 -4.69 -57.70
N LEU A 23 -30.39 -4.02 -57.38
CA LEU A 23 -30.35 -2.62 -56.94
C LEU A 23 -29.57 -1.81 -57.95
N VAL A 24 -30.13 -0.67 -58.30
CA VAL A 24 -29.64 0.16 -59.40
C VAL A 24 -29.40 1.58 -58.90
N LEU A 25 -28.17 2.06 -59.00
CA LEU A 25 -27.75 3.32 -58.39
C LEU A 25 -28.44 4.52 -59.07
N ARG A 26 -28.95 5.43 -58.23
CA ARG A 26 -29.55 6.71 -58.65
C ARG A 26 -28.78 7.91 -58.13
N ARG A 27 -28.41 7.90 -56.85
CA ARG A 27 -27.64 8.97 -56.20
C ARG A 27 -26.65 8.35 -55.23
N PHE A 28 -25.45 8.90 -55.18
CA PHE A 28 -24.44 8.55 -54.21
C PHE A 28 -23.97 9.82 -53.54
N GLU A 29 -24.01 9.86 -52.23
CA GLU A 29 -23.48 10.95 -51.46
C GLU A 29 -22.71 10.42 -50.28
N GLY A 30 -21.61 11.07 -49.94
CA GLY A 30 -21.02 10.88 -48.63
C GLY A 30 -19.65 11.47 -48.54
N VAL A 31 -18.98 11.16 -47.45
CA VAL A 31 -17.71 11.79 -47.11
C VAL A 31 -16.76 10.75 -46.57
N ASP A 32 -15.51 10.82 -47.03
CA ASP A 32 -14.39 10.19 -46.38
C ASP A 32 -13.53 11.24 -45.66
N HIS A 33 -12.79 10.76 -44.67
CA HIS A 33 -11.95 11.58 -43.82
C HIS A 33 -10.66 10.82 -43.50
N LEU A 34 -9.56 11.56 -43.42
CA LEU A 34 -8.39 11.10 -42.73
C LEU A 34 -8.72 11.11 -41.23
N ASN A 35 -8.35 10.05 -40.51
CA ASN A 35 -8.58 9.91 -39.07
C ASN A 35 -10.06 9.96 -38.65
N ALA A 36 -10.98 9.60 -39.54
CA ALA A 36 -12.38 9.35 -39.20
C ALA A 36 -12.98 8.26 -40.10
N LEU A 37 -14.14 7.73 -39.73
CA LEU A 37 -14.84 6.75 -40.57
C LEU A 37 -15.52 7.45 -41.74
N PHE A 38 -15.47 6.85 -42.93
CA PHE A 38 -16.32 7.30 -44.03
C PHE A 38 -17.79 6.94 -43.79
N ASP A 39 -18.68 7.72 -44.39
CA ASP A 39 -20.13 7.50 -44.32
C ASP A 39 -20.75 7.84 -45.66
N TYR A 40 -21.22 6.81 -46.35
CA TYR A 40 -21.83 6.92 -47.66
C TYR A 40 -23.30 6.55 -47.64
N SER A 41 -24.09 7.24 -48.45
CA SER A 41 -25.50 6.99 -48.72
C SER A 41 -25.67 6.70 -50.21
N ALA A 42 -26.21 5.53 -50.53
CA ALA A 42 -26.55 5.14 -51.89
C ALA A 42 -28.07 5.01 -52.03
N ASP A 43 -28.66 5.92 -52.81
CA ASP A 43 -30.06 5.82 -53.21
C ASP A 43 -30.17 4.94 -54.45
N CYS A 44 -30.97 3.88 -54.33
CA CYS A 44 -31.10 2.84 -55.34
C CYS A 44 -32.56 2.69 -55.79
N LEU A 45 -32.74 2.15 -56.99
CA LEU A 45 -34.02 1.67 -57.50
C LEU A 45 -33.99 0.15 -57.61
N ALA A 46 -35.11 -0.50 -57.34
CA ALA A 46 -35.32 -1.92 -57.59
C ALA A 46 -36.66 -2.15 -58.28
N ALA A 47 -36.75 -3.25 -59.05
CA ALA A 47 -38.00 -3.71 -59.63
C ALA A 47 -38.98 -4.27 -58.57
N SER A 48 -38.46 -4.82 -57.47
CA SER A 48 -39.23 -5.43 -56.39
C SER A 48 -39.43 -4.48 -55.20
N ALA A 49 -40.61 -4.54 -54.58
CA ALA A 49 -40.92 -3.87 -53.31
C ALA A 49 -40.35 -4.60 -52.09
N ASP A 50 -39.88 -5.83 -52.29
CA ASP A 50 -39.45 -6.76 -51.25
C ASP A 50 -38.00 -7.18 -51.52
N VAL A 51 -37.08 -6.24 -51.34
CA VAL A 51 -35.65 -6.51 -51.37
C VAL A 51 -35.26 -7.16 -50.04
N ASP A 52 -34.56 -8.29 -50.10
CA ASP A 52 -34.14 -9.05 -48.93
C ASP A 52 -33.07 -8.28 -48.11
N PHE A 53 -33.51 -7.63 -47.04
CA PHE A 53 -32.62 -6.87 -46.16
C PHE A 53 -31.75 -7.76 -45.29
N ASP A 54 -32.21 -8.95 -44.91
CA ASP A 54 -31.46 -9.88 -44.06
C ASP A 54 -30.22 -10.39 -44.79
N ARG A 55 -30.31 -10.61 -46.10
CA ARG A 55 -29.15 -10.92 -46.94
C ARG A 55 -28.20 -9.74 -47.14
N LEU A 56 -28.68 -8.50 -47.01
CA LEU A 56 -27.92 -7.28 -47.37
C LEU A 56 -27.17 -6.66 -46.19
N ILE A 57 -27.81 -6.52 -45.04
CA ILE A 57 -27.22 -5.89 -43.84
C ILE A 57 -25.96 -6.66 -43.40
N GLY A 58 -24.91 -5.91 -43.06
CA GLY A 58 -23.64 -6.47 -42.62
C GLY A 58 -22.75 -7.05 -43.73
N THR A 59 -23.18 -6.96 -44.99
CA THR A 59 -22.38 -7.39 -46.16
C THR A 59 -21.81 -6.19 -46.92
N HIS A 60 -20.84 -6.44 -47.80
CA HIS A 60 -20.27 -5.42 -48.66
C HIS A 60 -21.27 -4.93 -49.73
N ALA A 61 -21.27 -3.63 -49.94
CA ALA A 61 -21.79 -3.01 -51.14
C ALA A 61 -20.78 -1.99 -51.67
N THR A 62 -20.56 -2.03 -52.98
CA THR A 62 -19.59 -1.16 -53.65
C THR A 62 -20.31 -0.25 -54.64
N VAL A 63 -20.15 1.06 -54.47
CA VAL A 63 -20.50 2.02 -55.51
C VAL A 63 -19.28 2.25 -56.39
N THR A 64 -19.38 2.01 -57.69
CA THR A 64 -18.29 2.30 -58.64
C THR A 64 -18.68 3.48 -59.52
N LEU A 65 -17.82 4.50 -59.57
CA LEU A 65 -17.94 5.61 -60.50
C LEU A 65 -16.88 5.47 -61.60
N THR A 66 -17.35 5.33 -62.85
CA THR A 66 -16.52 5.22 -64.05
C THR A 66 -16.33 6.61 -64.67
N THR A 67 -15.08 7.05 -64.72
CA THR A 67 -14.68 8.33 -65.34
C THR A 67 -13.81 8.07 -66.57
N LYS A 68 -13.44 9.13 -67.30
CA LYS A 68 -12.45 9.04 -68.39
C LYS A 68 -11.07 8.58 -67.88
N GLU A 69 -10.78 8.77 -66.59
CA GLU A 69 -9.50 8.45 -65.95
C GLU A 69 -9.47 7.02 -65.38
N GLY A 70 -10.61 6.32 -65.38
CA GLY A 70 -10.75 4.98 -64.83
C GLY A 70 -11.94 4.83 -63.89
N GLU A 71 -12.05 3.66 -63.27
CA GLU A 71 -13.10 3.33 -62.31
C GLU A 71 -12.61 3.58 -60.88
N ARG A 72 -13.46 4.22 -60.07
CA ARG A 72 -13.22 4.42 -58.63
C ARG A 72 -14.27 3.67 -57.83
N PRO A 73 -13.90 2.62 -57.08
CA PRO A 73 -14.79 1.96 -56.15
C PRO A 73 -14.89 2.74 -54.82
N PHE A 74 -16.08 2.72 -54.24
CA PHE A 74 -16.45 3.19 -52.91
C PHE A 74 -17.16 2.05 -52.20
N ASP A 75 -16.37 1.17 -51.61
CA ASP A 75 -16.85 -0.01 -50.89
C ASP A 75 -17.12 0.28 -49.41
N GLY A 76 -18.17 -0.32 -48.86
CA GLY A 76 -18.43 -0.31 -47.44
C GLY A 76 -19.42 -1.39 -47.01
N ILE A 77 -19.52 -1.61 -45.70
CA ILE A 77 -20.50 -2.50 -45.09
C ILE A 77 -21.86 -1.81 -45.06
N VAL A 78 -22.91 -2.50 -45.50
CA VAL A 78 -24.29 -2.00 -45.39
C VAL A 78 -24.72 -2.02 -43.92
N THR A 79 -24.77 -0.85 -43.30
CA THR A 79 -25.13 -0.68 -41.88
C THR A 79 -26.59 -0.33 -41.67
N GLU A 80 -27.21 0.28 -42.68
CA GLU A 80 -28.64 0.61 -42.69
C GLU A 80 -29.18 0.37 -44.11
N ALA A 81 -30.37 -0.23 -44.21
CA ALA A 81 -31.10 -0.38 -45.45
C ALA A 81 -32.54 0.08 -45.22
N ARG A 82 -33.07 0.90 -46.13
CA ARG A 82 -34.40 1.50 -45.98
C ARG A 82 -35.18 1.47 -47.28
N TRP A 83 -36.43 1.02 -47.23
CA TRP A 83 -37.39 1.23 -48.30
C TRP A 83 -38.01 2.63 -48.18
N LEU A 84 -38.00 3.38 -49.28
CA LEU A 84 -38.46 4.78 -49.35
C LEU A 84 -39.82 4.92 -50.06
N GLY A 85 -40.48 3.80 -50.35
CA GLY A 85 -41.73 3.77 -51.09
C GLY A 85 -41.55 3.60 -52.59
N SER A 86 -42.68 3.47 -53.28
CA SER A 86 -42.72 3.43 -54.75
C SER A 86 -42.39 4.81 -55.34
N GLY A 87 -41.85 4.80 -56.57
CA GLY A 87 -41.67 5.98 -57.41
C GLY A 87 -41.95 5.64 -58.88
N ASP A 88 -41.88 6.65 -59.75
CA ASP A 88 -42.31 6.52 -61.16
C ASP A 88 -41.53 5.45 -61.95
N ASN A 89 -40.31 5.11 -61.51
CA ASN A 89 -39.40 4.18 -62.18
C ASN A 89 -38.99 2.98 -61.30
N GLY A 90 -39.84 2.57 -60.34
CA GLY A 90 -39.60 1.42 -59.46
C GLY A 90 -39.65 1.75 -57.96
N HIS A 91 -39.25 0.79 -57.14
CA HIS A 91 -39.19 0.95 -55.68
C HIS A 91 -37.88 1.60 -55.27
N ARG A 92 -37.95 2.61 -54.41
CA ARG A 92 -36.78 3.36 -53.96
C ARG A 92 -36.22 2.77 -52.67
N TYR A 93 -34.91 2.65 -52.60
CA TYR A 93 -34.19 2.20 -51.43
C TYR A 93 -33.04 3.15 -51.11
N ARG A 94 -32.63 3.20 -49.85
CA ARG A 94 -31.42 3.89 -49.40
C ARG A 94 -30.58 2.94 -48.58
N LEU A 95 -29.31 2.80 -48.96
CA LEU A 95 -28.31 2.05 -48.22
C LEU A 95 -27.33 3.02 -47.58
N ARG A 96 -26.92 2.76 -46.34
CA ARG A 96 -25.83 3.47 -45.68
C ARG A 96 -24.62 2.56 -45.57
N LEU A 97 -23.52 2.96 -46.19
CA LEU A 97 -22.28 2.20 -46.28
C LEU A 97 -21.24 2.86 -45.37
N ARG A 98 -20.65 2.07 -44.46
CA ARG A 98 -19.61 2.52 -43.53
C ARG A 98 -18.47 1.50 -43.51
N PRO A 99 -17.25 1.86 -43.07
CA PRO A 99 -16.15 0.91 -43.03
C PRO A 99 -16.44 -0.25 -42.09
N TRP A 100 -15.73 -1.36 -42.25
CA TRP A 100 -15.74 -2.48 -41.30
C TRP A 100 -15.39 -2.03 -39.88
N ALA A 101 -14.54 -1.00 -39.74
CA ALA A 101 -14.19 -0.38 -38.47
C ALA A 101 -15.40 0.22 -37.73
N PHE A 102 -16.52 0.48 -38.41
CA PHE A 102 -17.79 0.82 -37.76
C PHE A 102 -18.28 -0.32 -36.85
N LEU A 103 -18.07 -1.58 -37.22
CA LEU A 103 -18.45 -2.73 -36.39
C LEU A 103 -17.70 -2.72 -35.04
N ALA A 104 -16.46 -2.20 -35.04
CA ALA A 104 -15.68 -2.00 -33.81
C ALA A 104 -16.26 -0.91 -32.89
N SER A 105 -17.15 -0.05 -33.37
CA SER A 105 -17.89 0.91 -32.52
C SER A 105 -19.04 0.25 -31.75
N LEU A 106 -19.52 -0.92 -32.19
CA LEU A 106 -20.68 -1.60 -31.61
C LEU A 106 -20.30 -2.51 -30.44
N ARG A 107 -19.06 -3.04 -30.43
CA ARG A 107 -18.55 -3.84 -29.31
C ARG A 107 -17.95 -2.91 -28.27
N ARG A 108 -18.38 -3.05 -27.01
CA ARG A 108 -17.74 -2.42 -25.84
C ARG A 108 -17.14 -3.49 -24.95
N ASN A 109 -15.92 -3.26 -24.47
CA ASN A 109 -15.20 -4.27 -23.73
C ASN A 109 -14.35 -3.70 -22.57
N GLN A 110 -13.79 -4.62 -21.78
CA GLN A 110 -12.77 -4.36 -20.80
C GLN A 110 -11.65 -5.39 -20.95
N ARG A 111 -10.43 -4.95 -21.28
CA ARG A 111 -9.30 -5.83 -21.59
C ARG A 111 -7.99 -5.22 -21.10
N ILE A 112 -7.04 -6.09 -20.78
CA ILE A 112 -5.69 -5.73 -20.36
C ILE A 112 -4.69 -6.21 -21.41
N PHE A 113 -3.80 -5.32 -21.84
CA PHE A 113 -2.68 -5.61 -22.72
C PHE A 113 -1.37 -5.42 -21.96
N HIS A 114 -0.48 -6.41 -22.04
CA HIS A 114 0.83 -6.41 -21.38
C HIS A 114 1.97 -6.45 -22.38
N ASN A 115 3.01 -5.66 -22.12
CA ASN A 115 4.29 -5.70 -22.83
C ASN A 115 4.11 -5.74 -24.36
N LYS A 116 3.27 -4.83 -24.86
CA LYS A 116 2.93 -4.73 -26.28
C LYS A 116 3.13 -3.29 -26.75
N THR A 117 3.57 -3.14 -27.98
CA THR A 117 3.55 -1.87 -28.68
C THR A 117 2.10 -1.49 -29.04
N VAL A 118 1.85 -0.21 -29.29
CA VAL A 118 0.53 0.24 -29.77
C VAL A 118 0.11 -0.47 -31.06
N VAL A 119 1.06 -0.80 -31.95
CA VAL A 119 0.79 -1.47 -33.23
C VAL A 119 0.30 -2.90 -33.01
N GLU A 120 0.94 -3.63 -32.09
CA GLU A 120 0.51 -4.98 -31.70
C GLU A 120 -0.87 -4.96 -31.04
N ILE A 121 -1.12 -3.98 -30.16
CA ILE A 121 -2.43 -3.79 -29.50
C ILE A 121 -3.52 -3.54 -30.57
N LEU A 122 -3.29 -2.63 -31.51
CA LEU A 122 -4.26 -2.32 -32.58
C LEU A 122 -4.51 -3.54 -33.47
N THR A 123 -3.46 -4.27 -33.84
CA THR A 123 -3.56 -5.48 -34.68
C THR A 123 -4.36 -6.57 -33.96
N GLU A 124 -4.06 -6.84 -32.69
CA GLU A 124 -4.78 -7.83 -31.89
C GLU A 124 -6.25 -7.44 -31.68
N LEU A 125 -6.52 -6.19 -31.30
CA LEU A 125 -7.86 -5.66 -31.07
C LEU A 125 -8.75 -5.81 -32.31
N LEU A 126 -8.22 -5.42 -33.47
CA LEU A 126 -8.96 -5.34 -34.73
C LEU A 126 -9.02 -6.66 -35.49
N SER A 127 -8.20 -7.65 -35.13
CA SER A 127 -8.23 -9.01 -35.71
C SER A 127 -9.60 -9.68 -35.64
N ALA A 128 -10.41 -9.33 -34.63
CA ALA A 128 -11.77 -9.84 -34.48
C ALA A 128 -12.73 -9.42 -35.60
N TYR A 129 -12.32 -8.51 -36.48
CA TYR A 129 -13.12 -7.97 -37.60
C TYR A 129 -12.52 -8.31 -38.97
N ALA A 130 -11.49 -9.17 -39.02
CA ALA A 130 -10.76 -9.48 -40.26
C ALA A 130 -11.63 -10.06 -41.37
N ASP A 131 -12.76 -10.70 -41.04
CA ASP A 131 -13.72 -11.23 -42.03
C ASP A 131 -14.50 -10.12 -42.76
N ALA A 132 -14.60 -8.92 -42.18
CA ALA A 132 -15.34 -7.79 -42.74
C ALA A 132 -14.44 -6.78 -43.47
N GLY A 133 -13.12 -6.88 -43.32
CA GLY A 133 -12.16 -6.05 -44.04
C GLY A 133 -10.75 -6.13 -43.46
N ALA A 134 -9.79 -5.56 -44.18
CA ALA A 134 -8.38 -5.68 -43.84
C ALA A 134 -7.86 -4.48 -43.03
N LEU A 135 -6.83 -4.75 -42.22
CA LEU A 135 -5.99 -3.75 -41.57
C LEU A 135 -4.59 -3.84 -42.20
N THR A 136 -4.09 -2.71 -42.70
CA THR A 136 -2.78 -2.59 -43.33
C THR A 136 -1.94 -1.61 -42.52
N VAL A 137 -0.69 -1.97 -42.23
CA VAL A 137 0.22 -1.20 -41.37
C VAL A 137 1.39 -0.70 -42.21
N GLU A 138 1.44 0.61 -42.44
CA GLU A 138 2.47 1.31 -43.23
C GLU A 138 3.11 2.42 -42.36
N LEU A 139 3.72 1.99 -41.26
CA LEU A 139 4.36 2.88 -40.28
C LEU A 139 5.88 2.86 -40.45
N ALA A 140 6.51 4.03 -40.36
CA ALA A 140 7.94 4.20 -40.48
C ALA A 140 8.65 4.45 -39.13
N ASN A 141 7.91 4.93 -38.13
CA ASN A 141 8.47 5.21 -36.80
C ASN A 141 8.48 3.95 -35.91
N ASP A 142 9.37 3.95 -34.92
CA ASP A 142 9.37 2.98 -33.83
C ASP A 142 8.45 3.41 -32.69
N TYR A 143 7.67 2.46 -32.15
CA TYR A 143 6.73 2.69 -31.06
C TYR A 143 7.21 2.00 -29.78
N PRO A 144 7.08 2.63 -28.60
CA PRO A 144 7.53 2.04 -27.35
C PRO A 144 6.64 0.85 -26.98
N GLU A 145 7.26 -0.14 -26.32
CA GLU A 145 6.53 -1.19 -25.62
C GLU A 145 5.83 -0.58 -24.40
N LEU A 146 4.54 -0.90 -24.24
CA LEU A 146 3.73 -0.48 -23.10
C LEU A 146 3.64 -1.65 -22.11
N GLU A 147 4.15 -1.46 -20.89
CA GLU A 147 4.12 -2.47 -19.81
C GLU A 147 2.67 -2.90 -19.50
N TYR A 148 1.75 -1.92 -19.50
CA TYR A 148 0.36 -2.09 -19.13
C TYR A 148 -0.53 -1.08 -19.85
N THR A 149 -1.58 -1.55 -20.50
CA THR A 149 -2.59 -0.70 -21.13
C THR A 149 -3.95 -1.37 -21.06
N VAL A 150 -4.97 -0.61 -20.70
CA VAL A 150 -6.31 -1.12 -20.41
C VAL A 150 -7.32 -0.48 -21.35
N GLN A 151 -8.08 -1.31 -22.06
CA GLN A 151 -9.36 -0.89 -22.63
C GLN A 151 -10.40 -0.93 -21.50
N TYR A 152 -11.03 0.19 -21.15
CA TYR A 152 -11.97 0.23 -20.02
C TYR A 152 -13.32 0.85 -20.39
N ARG A 153 -14.34 0.01 -20.51
CA ARG A 153 -15.75 0.39 -20.74
C ARG A 153 -15.98 1.26 -21.98
N GLU A 154 -15.09 1.15 -22.94
CA GLU A 154 -15.11 1.88 -24.20
C GLU A 154 -15.33 0.89 -25.36
N SER A 155 -15.77 1.40 -26.52
CA SER A 155 -15.83 0.58 -27.72
C SER A 155 -14.42 0.29 -28.24
N ASP A 156 -14.25 -0.80 -28.98
CA ASP A 156 -12.95 -1.11 -29.59
C ASP A 156 -12.49 0.00 -30.53
N LEU A 157 -13.40 0.61 -31.29
CA LEU A 157 -13.06 1.76 -32.12
C LEU A 157 -12.55 2.94 -31.30
N ALA A 158 -13.25 3.33 -30.24
CA ALA A 158 -12.81 4.42 -29.36
C ALA A 158 -11.43 4.12 -28.73
N PHE A 159 -11.20 2.89 -28.28
CA PHE A 159 -9.90 2.47 -27.78
C PHE A 159 -8.80 2.60 -28.86
N ALA A 160 -9.07 2.09 -30.07
CA ALA A 160 -8.16 2.21 -31.20
C ALA A 160 -7.85 3.68 -31.53
N CYS A 161 -8.89 4.52 -31.65
CA CYS A 161 -8.76 5.95 -31.94
C CYS A 161 -7.91 6.67 -30.88
N ARG A 162 -8.20 6.53 -29.58
CA ARG A 162 -7.39 7.21 -28.55
C ARG A 162 -5.94 6.73 -28.52
N MET A 163 -5.69 5.46 -28.86
CA MET A 163 -4.34 4.91 -28.93
C MET A 163 -3.58 5.46 -30.14
N MET A 164 -4.23 5.50 -31.31
CA MET A 164 -3.68 6.13 -32.50
C MET A 164 -3.39 7.63 -32.27
N GLU A 165 -4.33 8.34 -31.65
CA GLU A 165 -4.20 9.75 -31.26
C GLU A 165 -3.07 10.02 -30.25
N ARG A 166 -2.90 9.13 -29.26
CA ARG A 166 -1.83 9.21 -28.24
C ARG A 166 -0.44 9.05 -28.88
N HIS A 167 -0.33 8.19 -29.88
CA HIS A 167 0.94 7.82 -30.51
C HIS A 167 1.20 8.50 -31.86
N GLY A 168 0.28 9.34 -32.34
CA GLY A 168 0.44 10.10 -33.58
C GLY A 168 0.26 9.27 -34.85
N ILE A 169 -0.44 8.13 -34.76
CA ILE A 169 -0.73 7.26 -35.90
C ILE A 169 -1.99 7.79 -36.60
N SER A 170 -1.86 8.11 -37.88
CA SER A 170 -3.01 8.43 -38.72
C SER A 170 -3.57 7.17 -39.38
N TYR A 171 -4.82 7.24 -39.86
CA TYR A 171 -5.42 6.19 -40.66
C TYR A 171 -6.34 6.74 -41.76
N HIS A 172 -6.45 5.99 -42.86
CA HIS A 172 -7.39 6.24 -43.95
C HIS A 172 -7.92 4.90 -44.49
N PHE A 173 -8.80 4.97 -45.50
CA PHE A 173 -9.34 3.78 -46.14
C PHE A 173 -8.96 3.73 -47.62
N ARG A 174 -8.44 2.58 -48.07
CA ARG A 174 -8.28 2.27 -49.50
C ARG A 174 -9.42 1.35 -49.92
N HIS A 175 -10.05 1.68 -51.04
CA HIS A 175 -11.19 0.95 -51.57
C HIS A 175 -10.81 0.14 -52.80
N ALA A 176 -11.32 -1.07 -52.87
CA ALA A 176 -11.29 -1.96 -54.03
C ALA A 176 -12.73 -2.41 -54.33
N ASP A 177 -12.93 -3.12 -55.44
CA ASP A 177 -14.24 -3.70 -55.72
C ASP A 177 -14.54 -4.84 -54.73
N GLY A 178 -15.64 -4.73 -53.99
CA GLY A 178 -16.07 -5.70 -52.98
C GLY A 178 -15.21 -5.75 -51.71
N ALA A 179 -14.29 -4.81 -51.50
CA ALA A 179 -13.45 -4.75 -50.30
C ALA A 179 -12.93 -3.35 -50.01
N HIS A 180 -12.58 -3.08 -48.75
CA HIS A 180 -11.80 -1.92 -48.34
C HIS A 180 -10.88 -2.29 -47.18
N GLU A 181 -9.78 -1.57 -47.06
CA GLU A 181 -8.80 -1.72 -45.98
C GLU A 181 -8.65 -0.44 -45.17
N MET A 182 -8.40 -0.58 -43.88
CA MET A 182 -7.97 0.50 -43.00
C MET A 182 -6.44 0.52 -43.00
N VAL A 183 -5.84 1.62 -43.44
CA VAL A 183 -4.39 1.74 -43.55
C VAL A 183 -3.89 2.66 -42.45
N LEU A 184 -3.00 2.18 -41.59
CA LEU A 184 -2.32 2.96 -40.55
C LEU A 184 -1.04 3.56 -41.13
N THR A 185 -0.85 4.87 -41.00
CA THR A 185 0.29 5.63 -41.53
C THR A 185 0.79 6.68 -40.53
N ASP A 186 2.07 7.00 -40.58
CA ASP A 186 2.69 8.07 -39.79
C ASP A 186 3.58 9.01 -40.62
N GLN A 187 3.60 8.81 -41.95
CA GLN A 187 4.33 9.64 -42.91
C GLN A 187 3.46 9.96 -44.11
N VAL A 188 3.60 11.19 -44.61
CA VAL A 188 2.82 11.71 -45.74
C VAL A 188 3.19 10.99 -47.04
N GLU A 189 4.45 10.58 -47.17
CA GLU A 189 5.02 9.96 -48.36
C GLU A 189 4.47 8.55 -48.63
N ALA A 190 3.96 7.87 -47.61
CA ALA A 190 3.33 6.54 -47.71
C ALA A 190 1.98 6.57 -48.44
N HIS A 191 1.36 7.75 -48.56
CA HIS A 191 0.07 7.92 -49.20
C HIS A 191 0.17 7.95 -50.74
N ASP A 192 -0.81 7.35 -51.40
CA ASP A 192 -0.90 7.31 -52.86
C ASP A 192 -1.14 8.71 -53.45
N SER A 193 -0.56 8.98 -54.62
CA SER A 193 -0.77 10.24 -55.35
C SER A 193 -1.62 10.02 -56.59
N ILE A 194 -2.61 10.90 -56.80
CA ILE A 194 -3.40 10.93 -58.04
C ILE A 194 -2.73 11.77 -59.15
N GLY A 195 -1.54 12.29 -58.88
CA GLY A 195 -0.78 13.15 -59.80
C GLY A 195 -1.32 14.58 -59.88
N ALA A 196 -0.99 15.26 -60.98
CA ALA A 196 -1.34 16.66 -61.16
C ALA A 196 -2.81 16.85 -61.58
N ARG A 197 -3.50 17.81 -60.96
CA ARG A 197 -4.85 18.24 -61.34
C ARG A 197 -4.90 19.76 -61.50
N PRO A 198 -5.36 20.27 -62.66
CA PRO A 198 -5.35 21.69 -62.92
C PRO A 198 -6.45 22.41 -62.14
N PHE A 199 -6.20 23.65 -61.74
CA PHE A 199 -7.24 24.60 -61.39
C PHE A 199 -7.70 25.35 -62.65
N ARG A 200 -9.01 25.40 -62.86
CA ARG A 200 -9.69 26.11 -63.94
C ARG A 200 -10.95 26.78 -63.39
N PRO A 201 -11.07 28.12 -63.43
CA PRO A 201 -12.23 28.81 -62.86
C PRO A 201 -13.51 28.45 -63.62
N ALA A 202 -14.63 28.34 -62.89
CA ALA A 202 -15.92 27.94 -63.42
C ALA A 202 -16.51 28.90 -64.49
N GLU A 203 -15.96 30.11 -64.65
CA GLU A 203 -16.44 31.14 -65.58
C GLU A 203 -16.00 30.92 -67.05
N GLY A 204 -15.24 29.86 -67.35
CA GLY A 204 -14.87 29.46 -68.71
C GLY A 204 -15.69 28.28 -69.22
N HIS A 205 -16.19 28.34 -70.46
CA HIS A 205 -16.76 27.17 -71.16
C HIS A 205 -15.64 26.17 -71.51
N HIS A 206 -15.26 25.38 -70.52
CA HIS A 206 -14.19 24.41 -70.55
C HIS A 206 -14.78 23.03 -70.91
N GLN A 207 -14.66 22.61 -72.17
CA GLN A 207 -14.95 21.23 -72.60
C GLN A 207 -13.73 20.37 -72.30
N GLU A 208 -13.63 19.85 -71.07
CA GLU A 208 -12.35 19.32 -70.60
C GLU A 208 -12.21 17.80 -70.75
N GLU A 209 -10.98 17.39 -71.05
CA GLU A 209 -10.57 15.99 -71.17
C GLU A 209 -10.12 15.39 -69.82
N ILE A 210 -9.73 16.24 -68.86
CA ILE A 210 -9.14 15.84 -67.56
C ILE A 210 -9.95 16.48 -66.41
N SER A 211 -10.11 15.75 -65.30
CA SER A 211 -10.73 16.28 -64.08
C SER A 211 -9.92 17.43 -63.48
N HIS A 212 -10.59 18.41 -62.88
CA HIS A 212 -9.97 19.67 -62.46
C HIS A 212 -10.65 20.27 -61.22
N PHE A 213 -9.91 21.14 -60.54
CA PHE A 213 -10.45 22.01 -59.50
C PHE A 213 -11.11 23.23 -60.16
N ARG A 214 -12.31 23.57 -59.69
CA ARG A 214 -13.09 24.75 -60.10
C ARG A 214 -13.03 25.86 -59.06
N THR A 215 -12.92 25.47 -57.80
CA THR A 215 -12.77 26.36 -56.64
C THR A 215 -11.49 25.99 -55.90
N TRP A 216 -10.73 27.00 -55.47
CA TRP A 216 -9.55 26.83 -54.63
C TRP A 216 -9.45 27.98 -53.62
N ARG A 217 -9.53 27.66 -52.33
CA ARG A 217 -9.59 28.63 -51.22
C ARG A 217 -8.58 28.25 -50.14
N PRO A 218 -7.35 28.79 -50.20
CA PRO A 218 -6.40 28.69 -49.10
C PRO A 218 -6.94 29.34 -47.83
N ALA A 219 -6.81 28.65 -46.70
CA ALA A 219 -7.26 29.08 -45.39
C ALA A 219 -6.19 28.77 -44.33
N ARG A 220 -6.19 29.55 -43.25
CA ARG A 220 -5.29 29.37 -42.10
C ARG A 220 -6.01 29.63 -40.80
N ARG A 221 -5.54 29.03 -39.71
CA ARG A 221 -6.04 29.27 -38.34
C ARG A 221 -4.89 29.35 -37.34
N ILE A 222 -5.11 30.06 -36.24
CA ILE A 222 -4.21 30.03 -35.08
C ILE A 222 -4.26 28.65 -34.42
N THR A 223 -3.12 28.16 -33.96
CA THR A 223 -2.96 26.87 -33.27
C THR A 223 -2.17 27.07 -31.98
N THR A 224 -2.20 26.07 -31.09
CA THR A 224 -1.27 26.04 -29.96
C THR A 224 0.16 25.98 -30.50
N GLY A 225 1.06 26.75 -29.89
CA GLY A 225 2.42 26.97 -30.38
C GLY A 225 3.52 26.49 -29.46
N ALA A 226 3.22 26.27 -28.18
CA ALA A 226 4.15 25.70 -27.22
C ALA A 226 3.44 24.65 -26.37
N ILE A 227 4.10 23.52 -26.13
CA ILE A 227 3.60 22.43 -25.29
C ILE A 227 4.53 22.27 -24.10
N ARG A 228 3.97 22.20 -22.90
CA ARG A 228 4.71 21.93 -21.66
C ARG A 228 4.06 20.79 -20.89
N LEU A 229 4.85 19.80 -20.49
CA LEU A 229 4.39 18.58 -19.84
C LEU A 229 5.22 18.29 -18.59
N THR A 230 4.63 17.59 -17.62
CA THR A 230 5.35 16.98 -16.50
C THR A 230 4.65 15.70 -16.05
N ASP A 231 5.39 14.77 -15.44
CA ASP A 231 4.86 13.54 -14.85
C ASP A 231 5.66 13.16 -13.59
N TYR A 232 5.25 12.11 -12.86
CA TYR A 232 5.94 11.60 -11.69
C TYR A 232 6.23 10.11 -11.80
N ASN A 233 7.51 9.76 -11.66
CA ASN A 233 7.97 8.39 -11.58
C ASN A 233 8.44 8.07 -10.16
N PHE A 234 7.75 7.17 -9.46
CA PHE A 234 8.09 6.83 -8.08
C PHE A 234 9.43 6.10 -7.94
N LYS A 235 9.96 5.48 -9.01
CA LYS A 235 11.28 4.84 -9.01
C LYS A 235 12.41 5.88 -9.05
N THR A 236 12.13 7.06 -9.59
CA THR A 236 13.07 8.18 -9.73
C THR A 236 12.41 9.50 -9.26
N PRO A 237 11.99 9.60 -7.99
CA PRO A 237 11.05 10.63 -7.52
C PRO A 237 11.59 12.07 -7.53
N VAL A 238 12.90 12.25 -7.72
CA VAL A 238 13.58 13.55 -7.80
C VAL A 238 14.07 13.87 -9.22
N ALA A 239 13.80 13.00 -10.20
CA ALA A 239 14.18 13.24 -11.58
C ALA A 239 13.44 14.47 -12.13
N ALA A 240 14.13 15.26 -12.95
CA ALA A 240 13.52 16.37 -13.68
C ALA A 240 12.64 15.80 -14.81
N MET A 241 11.34 15.71 -14.54
CA MET A 241 10.35 15.14 -15.47
C MET A 241 9.71 16.20 -16.38
N GLU A 242 9.91 17.49 -16.07
CA GLU A 242 9.37 18.56 -16.89
C GLU A 242 10.04 18.61 -18.27
N THR A 243 9.22 18.74 -19.31
CA THR A 243 9.65 18.88 -20.70
C THR A 243 8.77 19.88 -21.42
N ASP A 244 9.37 20.66 -22.31
CA ASP A 244 8.69 21.60 -23.17
C ASP A 244 9.12 21.44 -24.63
N HIS A 245 8.26 21.90 -25.54
CA HIS A 245 8.57 22.02 -26.97
C HIS A 245 7.93 23.29 -27.53
N LEU A 246 8.75 24.12 -28.18
CA LEU A 246 8.33 25.35 -28.86
C LEU A 246 8.20 25.10 -30.37
N GLY A 247 7.00 25.30 -30.91
CA GLY A 247 6.71 25.20 -32.33
C GLY A 247 7.32 26.33 -33.18
N ASP A 248 7.19 26.20 -34.49
CA ASP A 248 7.80 27.06 -35.50
C ASP A 248 6.87 28.17 -36.03
N ALA A 249 5.70 28.36 -35.42
CA ALA A 249 4.73 29.37 -35.86
C ALA A 249 5.27 30.80 -35.66
N ALA A 250 5.50 31.51 -36.76
CA ALA A 250 6.14 32.83 -36.79
C ALA A 250 5.17 34.03 -36.71
N TYR A 251 3.86 33.80 -36.64
CA TYR A 251 2.84 34.86 -36.59
C TYR A 251 2.59 35.33 -35.14
N GLU A 252 1.95 36.50 -34.99
CA GLU A 252 1.63 37.05 -33.65
C GLU A 252 0.75 36.09 -32.86
N GLN A 253 1.05 35.89 -31.57
CA GLN A 253 0.42 34.87 -30.73
C GLN A 253 0.61 33.41 -31.22
N GLY A 254 1.54 33.15 -32.14
CA GLY A 254 1.84 31.81 -32.64
C GLY A 254 2.56 30.89 -31.64
N GLN A 255 2.93 31.39 -30.46
CA GLN A 255 3.65 30.65 -29.41
C GLN A 255 2.82 30.49 -28.13
N ILE A 256 1.48 30.53 -28.22
CA ILE A 256 0.61 30.28 -27.06
C ILE A 256 0.92 28.89 -26.46
N GLU A 257 1.18 28.87 -25.15
CA GLU A 257 1.52 27.66 -24.40
C GLU A 257 0.26 26.89 -23.95
N SER A 258 0.33 25.56 -24.03
CA SER A 258 -0.57 24.63 -23.36
C SER A 258 0.21 23.74 -22.39
N PHE A 259 -0.23 23.66 -21.14
CA PHE A 259 0.35 22.83 -20.10
C PHE A 259 -0.57 21.67 -19.73
N VAL A 260 -0.02 20.44 -19.62
CA VAL A 260 -0.79 19.25 -19.27
C VAL A 260 -0.07 18.40 -18.21
N TRP A 261 -0.84 18.00 -17.19
CA TRP A 261 -0.50 16.97 -16.20
C TRP A 261 -1.64 15.94 -16.14
N PRO A 262 -1.34 14.63 -16.08
CA PRO A 262 -0.02 14.02 -16.25
C PRO A 262 0.44 13.98 -17.71
N GLY A 263 1.76 14.04 -17.92
CA GLY A 263 2.42 14.04 -19.23
C GLY A 263 2.43 12.67 -19.92
N ASP A 264 2.34 11.60 -19.15
CA ASP A 264 2.23 10.19 -19.56
C ASP A 264 3.49 9.63 -20.22
N TYR A 265 4.60 9.68 -19.48
CA TYR A 265 5.92 9.14 -19.86
C TYR A 265 6.76 8.81 -18.63
N LEU A 266 7.73 7.88 -18.80
CA LEU A 266 8.53 7.34 -17.69
C LEU A 266 9.80 8.15 -17.38
N ASP A 267 10.30 8.91 -18.35
CA ASP A 267 11.53 9.69 -18.25
C ASP A 267 11.50 10.94 -19.17
N GLN A 268 12.42 11.86 -18.93
CA GLN A 268 12.50 13.12 -19.65
C GLN A 268 12.79 12.97 -21.16
N GLY A 269 13.55 11.94 -21.56
CA GLY A 269 13.85 11.68 -22.97
C GLY A 269 12.58 11.34 -23.74
N ARG A 270 11.74 10.46 -23.18
CA ARG A 270 10.43 10.16 -23.77
C ARG A 270 9.48 11.36 -23.69
N GLY A 271 9.51 12.14 -22.61
CA GLY A 271 8.69 13.35 -22.46
C GLY A 271 8.91 14.37 -23.58
N LYS A 272 10.16 14.57 -24.04
CA LYS A 272 10.48 15.44 -25.18
C LYS A 272 9.81 14.98 -26.47
N VAL A 273 9.88 13.68 -26.77
CA VAL A 273 9.21 13.10 -27.94
C VAL A 273 7.69 13.30 -27.87
N VAL A 274 7.08 13.15 -26.68
CA VAL A 274 5.64 13.38 -26.50
C VAL A 274 5.28 14.87 -26.67
N ALA A 275 6.09 15.79 -26.17
CA ALA A 275 5.89 17.23 -26.34
C ALA A 275 6.01 17.65 -27.81
N GLU A 276 7.02 17.14 -28.52
CA GLU A 276 7.21 17.32 -29.97
C GLU A 276 6.01 16.81 -30.76
N LEU A 277 5.55 15.59 -30.47
CA LEU A 277 4.40 14.96 -31.11
C LEU A 277 3.12 15.80 -30.94
N ARG A 278 2.83 16.25 -29.71
CA ARG A 278 1.64 17.09 -29.43
C ARG A 278 1.74 18.45 -30.13
N ALA A 279 2.91 19.08 -30.11
CA ALA A 279 3.13 20.36 -30.79
C ALA A 279 2.95 20.22 -32.32
N ALA A 280 3.45 19.12 -32.90
CA ALA A 280 3.28 18.80 -34.31
C ALA A 280 1.80 18.57 -34.67
N GLY A 281 1.04 17.87 -33.83
CA GLY A 281 -0.40 17.64 -34.03
C GLY A 281 -1.22 18.93 -34.06
N GLU A 282 -0.92 19.87 -33.15
CA GLU A 282 -1.50 21.21 -33.16
C GLU A 282 -1.08 21.99 -34.42
N ARG A 283 0.22 21.96 -34.75
CA ARG A 283 0.79 22.67 -35.90
C ARG A 283 0.18 22.22 -37.23
N GLY A 284 -0.11 20.92 -37.36
CA GLY A 284 -0.77 20.32 -38.51
C GLY A 284 -2.18 20.88 -38.78
N GLN A 285 -2.79 21.57 -37.81
CA GLN A 285 -4.12 22.18 -37.95
C GLN A 285 -4.15 23.59 -38.57
N ASP A 286 -3.00 24.24 -38.78
CA ASP A 286 -2.94 25.62 -39.27
C ASP A 286 -3.43 25.76 -40.72
N ARG A 287 -2.69 25.21 -41.69
CA ARG A 287 -2.92 25.46 -43.12
C ARG A 287 -3.96 24.50 -43.67
N ARG A 288 -5.02 25.02 -44.30
CA ARG A 288 -6.07 24.27 -44.98
C ARG A 288 -6.31 24.83 -46.37
N PHE A 289 -6.78 23.99 -47.29
CA PHE A 289 -7.19 24.40 -48.63
C PHE A 289 -8.56 23.79 -48.88
N GLU A 290 -9.56 24.64 -49.07
CA GLU A 290 -10.89 24.19 -49.46
C GLU A 290 -11.00 24.25 -50.98
N ALA A 291 -11.37 23.13 -51.59
CA ALA A 291 -11.43 23.01 -53.04
C ALA A 291 -12.72 22.32 -53.49
N GLU A 292 -13.17 22.62 -54.70
CA GLU A 292 -14.32 21.96 -55.33
C GLU A 292 -13.90 21.57 -56.75
N GLY A 293 -14.34 20.40 -57.24
CA GLY A 293 -13.87 19.85 -58.52
C GLY A 293 -14.66 18.63 -58.97
N ASP A 294 -14.30 18.05 -60.11
CA ASP A 294 -14.89 16.83 -60.67
C ASP A 294 -13.93 15.62 -60.58
N ILE A 295 -13.04 15.64 -59.60
CA ILE A 295 -11.93 14.68 -59.43
C ILE A 295 -12.38 13.49 -58.59
N VAL A 296 -13.07 12.54 -59.21
CA VAL A 296 -13.59 11.33 -58.53
C VAL A 296 -12.48 10.51 -57.84
N ALA A 297 -11.28 10.49 -58.41
CA ALA A 297 -10.15 9.73 -57.87
C ALA A 297 -9.60 10.28 -56.55
N LEU A 298 -9.86 11.55 -56.22
CA LEU A 298 -9.35 12.20 -55.01
C LEU A 298 -10.24 11.82 -53.82
N GLY A 299 -9.75 10.95 -52.94
CA GLY A 299 -10.36 10.64 -51.64
C GLY A 299 -9.47 11.10 -50.49
N ALA A 300 -9.95 11.03 -49.25
CA ALA A 300 -9.12 11.25 -48.08
C ALA A 300 -7.96 10.26 -48.02
N GLY A 301 -6.77 10.74 -47.64
CA GLY A 301 -5.55 9.95 -47.64
C GLY A 301 -4.87 9.83 -49.01
N PHE A 302 -5.29 10.60 -50.02
CA PHE A 302 -4.58 10.72 -51.29
C PHE A 302 -3.85 12.07 -51.41
N ARG A 303 -2.70 12.05 -52.09
CA ARG A 303 -1.95 13.24 -52.49
C ARG A 303 -2.36 13.72 -53.87
N VAL A 304 -2.30 15.03 -54.08
CA VAL A 304 -2.58 15.68 -55.36
C VAL A 304 -1.64 16.88 -55.58
N THR A 305 -1.13 17.04 -56.79
CA THR A 305 -0.36 18.22 -57.17
C THR A 305 -1.27 19.24 -57.84
N LEU A 306 -1.30 20.48 -57.34
CA LEU A 306 -2.08 21.56 -57.94
C LEU A 306 -1.36 22.12 -59.17
N SER A 307 -2.01 22.12 -60.33
CA SER A 307 -1.48 22.69 -61.57
C SER A 307 -2.48 23.66 -62.23
N GLY A 308 -2.30 24.02 -63.50
CA GLY A 308 -3.25 24.86 -64.23
C GLY A 308 -3.06 26.36 -63.98
N ASP A 309 -4.18 27.09 -63.89
CA ASP A 309 -4.15 28.54 -63.76
C ASP A 309 -3.54 28.98 -62.41
N PRO A 310 -2.82 30.12 -62.36
CA PRO A 310 -2.12 30.55 -61.16
C PRO A 310 -3.11 30.97 -60.05
N VAL A 311 -3.04 30.26 -58.92
CA VAL A 311 -3.70 30.55 -57.64
C VAL A 311 -2.67 30.38 -56.51
N PRO A 312 -2.93 30.88 -55.28
CA PRO A 312 -1.96 30.69 -54.21
C PRO A 312 -1.76 29.19 -53.92
N GLY A 313 -0.52 28.73 -54.11
CA GLY A 313 -0.14 27.33 -53.94
C GLY A 313 0.02 26.52 -55.23
N THR A 314 -0.23 27.08 -56.43
CA THR A 314 0.01 26.37 -57.70
C THR A 314 1.44 25.81 -57.76
N GLY A 315 1.57 24.54 -58.14
CA GLY A 315 2.82 23.78 -58.15
C GLY A 315 3.10 23.01 -56.85
N GLY A 316 2.36 23.28 -55.78
CA GLY A 316 2.45 22.55 -54.52
C GLY A 316 1.78 21.18 -54.56
N GLU A 317 2.21 20.29 -53.66
CA GLU A 317 1.57 19.01 -53.40
C GLU A 317 0.76 19.08 -52.10
N TYR A 318 -0.42 18.45 -52.11
CA TYR A 318 -1.40 18.54 -51.04
C TYR A 318 -1.91 17.16 -50.66
N MET A 319 -2.10 16.93 -49.37
CA MET A 319 -2.78 15.78 -48.79
C MET A 319 -4.27 16.08 -48.64
N CYS A 320 -5.13 15.22 -49.19
CA CYS A 320 -6.56 15.31 -48.97
C CYS A 320 -6.93 14.76 -47.57
N LEU A 321 -7.46 15.64 -46.71
CA LEU A 321 -7.92 15.29 -45.37
C LEU A 321 -9.39 14.86 -45.35
N SER A 322 -10.18 15.30 -46.32
CA SER A 322 -11.57 14.91 -46.47
C SER A 322 -12.02 15.13 -47.91
N ALA A 323 -12.71 14.15 -48.48
CA ALA A 323 -13.41 14.30 -49.74
C ALA A 323 -14.90 14.00 -49.55
N ARG A 324 -15.74 14.98 -49.90
CA ARG A 324 -17.17 14.79 -50.04
C ARG A 324 -17.48 14.49 -51.49
N HIS A 325 -18.17 13.40 -51.74
CA HIS A 325 -18.59 12.94 -53.05
C HIS A 325 -20.09 13.13 -53.20
N SER A 326 -20.52 13.71 -54.32
CA SER A 326 -21.92 13.79 -54.72
C SER A 326 -22.06 13.36 -56.18
N TYR A 327 -22.84 12.32 -56.42
CA TYR A 327 -23.15 11.82 -57.75
C TYR A 327 -24.66 11.69 -57.90
N THR A 328 -25.19 12.18 -59.02
CA THR A 328 -26.59 11.99 -59.41
C THR A 328 -26.65 11.45 -60.83
N ALA A 329 -27.32 10.32 -61.01
CA ALA A 329 -27.55 9.75 -62.32
C ALA A 329 -28.57 10.57 -63.11
N ASP A 330 -28.31 10.76 -64.41
CA ASP A 330 -29.30 11.30 -65.34
C ASP A 330 -30.56 10.42 -65.34
N ASN A 331 -31.73 11.08 -65.29
CA ASN A 331 -33.01 10.48 -64.93
C ASN A 331 -33.32 9.14 -65.63
N TYR A 332 -33.81 8.16 -64.85
CA TYR A 332 -34.36 6.88 -65.35
C TYR A 332 -35.70 7.03 -66.12
N GLY A 333 -36.24 8.25 -66.26
CA GLY A 333 -37.49 8.54 -66.96
C GLY A 333 -37.56 10.00 -67.42
N SER A 334 -38.15 10.21 -68.59
CA SER A 334 -38.39 11.52 -69.19
C SER A 334 -39.55 12.25 -68.49
N GLY A 335 -39.28 12.95 -67.39
CA GLY A 335 -40.25 13.88 -66.81
C GLY A 335 -39.98 14.20 -65.35
N GLY A 336 -39.45 15.39 -65.07
CA GLY A 336 -39.40 15.93 -63.70
C GLY A 336 -38.26 16.90 -63.42
N SER A 337 -38.52 18.18 -63.71
CA SER A 337 -37.93 19.44 -63.20
C SER A 337 -36.41 19.63 -63.11
N ASP A 338 -35.94 20.58 -63.94
CA ASP A 338 -34.76 21.46 -63.80
C ASP A 338 -34.55 21.99 -62.38
N ASP A 339 -33.74 21.31 -61.56
CA ASP A 339 -33.17 21.94 -60.36
C ASP A 339 -31.82 21.29 -59.98
N GLY A 340 -30.81 21.55 -60.79
CA GLY A 340 -29.43 21.14 -60.55
C GLY A 340 -28.56 21.44 -61.77
N ASP A 341 -27.48 22.18 -61.56
CA ASP A 341 -26.50 22.64 -62.55
C ASP A 341 -25.80 21.47 -63.29
N GLY A 342 -26.52 20.75 -64.17
CA GLY A 342 -26.05 19.91 -65.29
C GLY A 342 -24.90 18.91 -65.12
N ARG A 343 -24.39 18.64 -63.91
CA ARG A 343 -23.16 17.85 -63.67
C ARG A 343 -23.47 16.54 -62.94
N ALA A 344 -22.98 15.44 -63.50
CA ALA A 344 -23.19 14.10 -62.94
C ALA A 344 -22.46 13.87 -61.61
N TYR A 345 -21.31 14.53 -61.39
CA TYR A 345 -20.52 14.42 -60.16
C TYR A 345 -19.99 15.78 -59.70
N ASP A 346 -19.97 15.99 -58.38
CA ASP A 346 -19.40 17.14 -57.69
C ASP A 346 -18.61 16.67 -56.46
N GLY A 347 -17.36 17.08 -56.36
CA GLY A 347 -16.47 16.79 -55.25
C GLY A 347 -16.09 18.04 -54.46
N GLN A 348 -16.08 17.94 -53.14
CA GLN A 348 -15.59 18.99 -52.23
C GLN A 348 -14.47 18.43 -51.37
N TYR A 349 -13.37 19.16 -51.25
CA TYR A 349 -12.14 18.67 -50.67
C TYR A 349 -11.60 19.63 -49.62
N VAL A 350 -11.10 19.09 -48.53
CA VAL A 350 -10.28 19.82 -47.56
C VAL A 350 -8.89 19.23 -47.61
N LEU A 351 -7.88 20.03 -47.94
CA LEU A 351 -6.51 19.59 -48.08
C LEU A 351 -5.58 20.31 -47.11
N MET A 352 -4.41 19.71 -46.86
CA MET A 352 -3.28 20.34 -46.20
C MET A 352 -2.03 20.22 -47.08
N PRO A 353 -1.05 21.12 -46.97
CA PRO A 353 0.20 20.98 -47.72
C PRO A 353 0.99 19.79 -47.18
N VAL A 354 1.68 19.04 -48.04
CA VAL A 354 2.41 17.82 -47.64
C VAL A 354 3.53 18.08 -46.63
N GLU A 355 4.05 19.31 -46.56
CA GLU A 355 5.09 19.68 -45.58
C GLU A 355 4.52 19.97 -44.18
N ALA A 356 3.19 20.00 -44.00
CA ALA A 356 2.60 20.10 -42.67
C ALA A 356 2.65 18.75 -41.94
N PRO A 357 2.87 18.73 -40.61
CA PRO A 357 2.86 17.47 -39.86
C PRO A 357 1.53 16.74 -39.97
N LEU A 358 1.59 15.43 -40.24
CA LEU A 358 0.44 14.55 -40.38
C LEU A 358 0.19 13.78 -39.09
N LEU A 359 -0.63 14.33 -38.20
CA LEU A 359 -1.03 13.66 -36.96
C LEU A 359 -2.54 13.80 -36.73
N PRO A 360 -3.17 12.77 -36.14
CA PRO A 360 -4.55 12.88 -35.68
C PRO A 360 -4.70 13.93 -34.56
N GLU A 361 -5.84 14.62 -34.55
CA GLU A 361 -6.23 15.47 -33.42
C GLU A 361 -6.66 14.58 -32.23
N GLN A 362 -6.28 14.95 -31.00
CA GLN A 362 -6.70 14.24 -29.80
C GLN A 362 -8.16 14.59 -29.44
N LYS A 363 -9.12 13.91 -30.06
CA LYS A 363 -10.56 14.13 -29.90
C LYS A 363 -11.25 13.04 -29.10
N THR A 364 -10.69 11.84 -29.09
CA THR A 364 -11.30 10.69 -28.43
C THR A 364 -11.08 10.80 -26.92
N ALA A 365 -12.17 10.79 -26.17
CA ALA A 365 -12.12 10.87 -24.71
C ALA A 365 -11.32 9.69 -24.14
N ARG A 366 -10.45 9.97 -23.16
CA ARG A 366 -9.78 8.93 -22.39
C ARG A 366 -10.81 8.14 -21.57
N ALA A 367 -10.52 6.86 -21.35
CA ALA A 367 -11.29 6.06 -20.42
C ALA A 367 -11.09 6.58 -18.99
N ASP A 368 -12.19 6.68 -18.24
CA ASP A 368 -12.22 7.26 -16.89
C ASP A 368 -12.86 6.28 -15.90
N VAL A 369 -12.09 5.90 -14.89
CA VAL A 369 -12.53 5.08 -13.77
C VAL A 369 -13.02 5.97 -12.64
N ARG A 370 -14.34 6.19 -12.61
CA ARG A 370 -15.01 7.14 -11.70
C ARG A 370 -14.86 6.88 -10.20
N GLY A 371 -14.34 5.74 -9.78
CA GLY A 371 -14.21 5.39 -8.37
C GLY A 371 -13.46 4.10 -8.14
N PRO A 372 -13.14 3.80 -6.87
CA PRO A 372 -12.39 2.60 -6.53
C PRO A 372 -13.15 1.34 -6.89
N GLN A 373 -12.39 0.28 -7.18
CA GLN A 373 -12.90 -1.06 -7.42
C GLN A 373 -12.28 -2.01 -6.40
N THR A 374 -12.85 -3.20 -6.22
CA THR A 374 -12.14 -4.27 -5.54
C THR A 374 -11.50 -5.22 -6.54
N ALA A 375 -10.40 -5.83 -6.13
CA ALA A 375 -9.66 -6.82 -6.91
C ALA A 375 -9.11 -7.90 -5.97
N THR A 376 -8.78 -9.06 -6.53
CA THR A 376 -8.16 -10.16 -5.76
C THR A 376 -6.66 -10.15 -5.96
N VAL A 377 -5.87 -10.25 -4.89
CA VAL A 377 -4.41 -10.37 -4.99
C VAL A 377 -4.04 -11.70 -5.65
N VAL A 378 -3.15 -11.67 -6.65
CA VAL A 378 -2.68 -12.83 -7.40
C VAL A 378 -1.16 -12.84 -7.48
N GLY A 379 -0.57 -13.98 -7.85
CA GLY A 379 0.89 -14.17 -7.93
C GLY A 379 1.28 -15.61 -7.66
N GLU A 380 2.57 -15.84 -7.40
CA GLU A 380 3.10 -17.17 -7.06
C GLU A 380 3.26 -17.39 -5.54
N GLY A 381 2.96 -18.60 -5.06
CA GLY A 381 3.11 -18.97 -3.65
C GLY A 381 2.03 -18.41 -2.72
N GLU A 382 2.43 -17.92 -1.54
CA GLU A 382 1.51 -17.29 -0.56
C GLU A 382 1.60 -15.75 -0.58
N ILE A 383 2.80 -15.22 -0.82
CA ILE A 383 3.10 -13.79 -0.86
C ILE A 383 3.98 -13.53 -2.08
N ASP A 384 3.54 -12.63 -2.94
CA ASP A 384 4.26 -12.23 -4.14
C ASP A 384 4.34 -10.70 -4.21
N CYS A 385 5.49 -10.13 -3.87
CA CYS A 385 5.78 -8.71 -4.01
C CYS A 385 7.20 -8.45 -4.53
N ASP A 386 7.39 -7.29 -5.17
CA ASP A 386 8.72 -6.85 -5.65
C ASP A 386 9.49 -5.99 -4.62
N GLU A 387 10.65 -5.45 -5.00
CA GLU A 387 11.49 -4.64 -4.11
C GLU A 387 10.82 -3.37 -3.55
N TYR A 388 9.68 -2.96 -4.11
CA TYR A 388 8.90 -1.81 -3.64
C TYR A 388 7.65 -2.22 -2.84
N GLY A 389 7.46 -3.51 -2.57
CA GLY A 389 6.26 -4.04 -1.91
C GLY A 389 5.01 -3.98 -2.79
N ARG A 390 5.18 -3.97 -4.12
CA ARG A 390 4.05 -3.94 -5.07
C ARG A 390 3.54 -5.35 -5.34
N ILE A 391 2.23 -5.47 -5.52
CA ILE A 391 1.54 -6.75 -5.74
C ILE A 391 0.85 -6.77 -7.10
N LEU A 392 0.50 -7.96 -7.57
CA LEU A 392 -0.40 -8.13 -8.72
C LEU A 392 -1.83 -8.33 -8.21
N VAL A 393 -2.81 -7.80 -8.95
CA VAL A 393 -4.22 -8.00 -8.65
C VAL A 393 -4.96 -8.46 -9.90
N ARG A 394 -6.06 -9.18 -9.70
CA ARG A 394 -7.00 -9.54 -10.77
C ARG A 394 -8.33 -8.83 -10.52
N PHE A 395 -8.75 -8.05 -11.51
CA PHE A 395 -10.02 -7.35 -11.48
C PHE A 395 -11.18 -8.30 -11.82
N HIS A 396 -12.36 -8.05 -11.23
CA HIS A 396 -13.52 -8.94 -11.40
C HIS A 396 -14.15 -8.90 -12.81
N TRP A 397 -13.87 -7.85 -13.58
CA TRP A 397 -14.39 -7.67 -14.93
C TRP A 397 -13.51 -8.30 -16.01
N ASP A 398 -12.32 -8.78 -15.65
CA ASP A 398 -11.38 -9.38 -16.59
C ASP A 398 -11.76 -10.83 -16.88
N LEU A 399 -12.28 -11.05 -18.09
CA LEU A 399 -12.78 -12.36 -18.53
C LEU A 399 -11.66 -13.31 -18.97
N ASP A 400 -10.49 -12.77 -19.32
CA ASP A 400 -9.35 -13.55 -19.79
C ASP A 400 -8.47 -14.02 -18.60
N GLU A 401 -8.91 -13.72 -17.36
CA GLU A 401 -8.19 -13.98 -16.12
C GLU A 401 -6.73 -13.49 -16.13
N ALA A 402 -6.47 -12.39 -16.83
CA ALA A 402 -5.18 -11.71 -16.78
C ALA A 402 -4.98 -11.04 -15.40
N TRP A 403 -3.87 -10.32 -15.27
CA TRP A 403 -3.48 -9.65 -14.04
C TRP A 403 -3.15 -8.19 -14.31
N SER A 404 -3.12 -7.37 -13.25
CA SER A 404 -2.71 -5.98 -13.35
C SER A 404 -1.20 -5.85 -13.60
N MET A 405 -0.71 -4.63 -13.85
CA MET A 405 0.69 -4.33 -13.53
C MET A 405 0.95 -4.44 -12.01
N ARG A 406 2.23 -4.39 -11.60
CA ARG A 406 2.60 -4.32 -10.18
C ARG A 406 2.05 -3.03 -9.56
N CYS A 407 1.00 -3.17 -8.76
CA CYS A 407 0.31 -2.08 -8.09
C CYS A 407 1.03 -1.71 -6.80
N ARG A 408 1.29 -0.42 -6.59
CA ARG A 408 1.73 0.09 -5.29
C ARG A 408 0.63 -0.09 -4.25
N VAL A 409 1.03 -0.41 -3.02
CA VAL A 409 0.13 -0.61 -1.88
C VAL A 409 0.31 0.53 -0.90
N SER A 410 -0.78 1.27 -0.65
CA SER A 410 -0.85 2.27 0.39
C SER A 410 -0.53 1.66 1.75
N GLN A 411 0.37 2.30 2.49
CA GLN A 411 0.76 1.90 3.84
C GLN A 411 0.22 2.92 4.84
N SER A 412 0.00 2.50 6.09
CA SER A 412 -0.48 3.39 7.16
C SER A 412 0.50 4.53 7.49
N TRP A 413 1.80 4.30 7.27
CA TRP A 413 2.86 5.29 7.49
C TRP A 413 4.12 4.90 6.72
N ALA A 414 4.66 5.78 5.86
CA ALA A 414 5.82 5.46 5.03
C ALA A 414 6.85 6.61 5.01
N GLY A 415 8.07 6.33 5.47
CA GLY A 415 9.20 7.26 5.49
C GLY A 415 10.48 6.64 4.90
N ALA A 416 11.59 7.39 4.91
CA ALA A 416 12.86 6.97 4.36
C ALA A 416 13.54 5.87 5.21
N GLY A 417 13.17 4.61 4.99
CA GLY A 417 13.69 3.45 5.72
C GLY A 417 12.99 3.16 7.05
N TRP A 418 11.82 3.75 7.28
CA TRP A 418 11.03 3.58 8.51
C TRP A 418 9.53 3.73 8.21
N GLY A 419 8.66 3.12 9.01
CA GLY A 419 7.21 3.15 8.81
C GLY A 419 6.55 1.78 9.02
N GLY A 420 5.31 1.64 8.55
CA GLY A 420 4.57 0.38 8.49
C GLY A 420 4.69 -0.28 7.12
N MET A 421 4.77 -1.61 7.12
CA MET A 421 4.81 -2.42 5.90
C MET A 421 3.98 -3.69 6.10
N VAL A 422 2.79 -3.73 5.49
CA VAL A 422 1.91 -4.91 5.48
C VAL A 422 1.58 -5.22 4.03
N ILE A 423 2.11 -6.34 3.54
CA ILE A 423 1.91 -6.80 2.16
C ILE A 423 0.65 -7.66 2.11
N PRO A 424 -0.37 -7.28 1.31
CA PRO A 424 -1.53 -8.13 1.08
C PRO A 424 -1.10 -9.47 0.45
N ARG A 425 -1.61 -10.57 0.97
CA ARG A 425 -1.30 -11.93 0.52
C ARG A 425 -2.20 -12.36 -0.62
N ILE A 426 -1.75 -13.35 -1.38
CA ILE A 426 -2.52 -13.92 -2.50
C ILE A 426 -3.88 -14.41 -1.99
N GLY A 427 -4.95 -14.09 -2.73
CA GLY A 427 -6.33 -14.42 -2.37
C GLY A 427 -7.03 -13.41 -1.45
N MET A 428 -6.32 -12.42 -0.91
CA MET A 428 -6.95 -11.29 -0.22
C MET A 428 -7.70 -10.40 -1.21
N GLU A 429 -8.76 -9.73 -0.74
CA GLU A 429 -9.47 -8.71 -1.52
C GLU A 429 -8.96 -7.32 -1.12
N VAL A 430 -8.57 -6.56 -2.15
CA VAL A 430 -8.00 -5.22 -2.01
C VAL A 430 -8.87 -4.19 -2.71
N VAL A 431 -8.83 -2.96 -2.21
CA VAL A 431 -9.45 -1.79 -2.86
C VAL A 431 -8.39 -1.13 -3.73
N VAL A 432 -8.73 -0.90 -4.99
CA VAL A 432 -7.85 -0.33 -6.02
C VAL A 432 -8.45 0.99 -6.50
N GLU A 433 -7.70 2.06 -6.34
CA GLU A 433 -7.94 3.35 -6.97
C GLU A 433 -7.10 3.51 -8.23
N PHE A 434 -7.46 4.48 -9.05
CA PHE A 434 -6.83 4.76 -10.34
C PHE A 434 -6.40 6.22 -10.35
N LEU A 435 -5.10 6.47 -10.49
CA LEU A 435 -4.55 7.83 -10.42
C LEU A 435 -5.10 8.67 -11.58
N ASP A 436 -5.70 9.83 -11.27
CA ASP A 436 -6.38 10.68 -12.26
C ASP A 436 -7.55 9.98 -13.02
N GLY A 437 -8.10 8.91 -12.43
CA GLY A 437 -9.11 8.08 -13.09
C GLY A 437 -8.57 7.20 -14.22
N ASP A 438 -7.24 7.20 -14.45
CA ASP A 438 -6.61 6.48 -15.57
C ASP A 438 -6.56 4.97 -15.28
N PRO A 439 -7.24 4.11 -16.08
CA PRO A 439 -7.24 2.67 -15.87
C PRO A 439 -5.83 2.05 -16.00
N ASP A 440 -4.88 2.73 -16.65
CA ASP A 440 -3.49 2.28 -16.77
C ASP A 440 -2.68 2.53 -15.49
N LYS A 441 -3.21 3.25 -14.48
CA LYS A 441 -2.48 3.68 -13.28
C LYS A 441 -3.12 3.21 -11.96
N PRO A 442 -3.23 1.90 -11.72
CA PRO A 442 -3.83 1.36 -10.50
C PRO A 442 -2.93 1.53 -9.25
N LEU A 443 -3.56 1.83 -8.12
CA LEU A 443 -2.97 1.96 -6.79
C LEU A 443 -3.86 1.24 -5.76
N VAL A 444 -3.32 0.30 -5.01
CA VAL A 444 -4.04 -0.36 -3.92
C VAL A 444 -4.11 0.58 -2.72
N THR A 445 -5.29 0.92 -2.25
CA THR A 445 -5.51 1.87 -1.14
C THR A 445 -6.04 1.24 0.15
N GLY A 446 -6.45 -0.02 0.10
CA GLY A 446 -6.92 -0.73 1.29
C GLY A 446 -7.16 -2.22 1.06
N CYS A 447 -7.54 -2.91 2.15
CA CYS A 447 -7.97 -4.31 2.14
C CYS A 447 -9.36 -4.41 2.78
N VAL A 448 -10.16 -5.36 2.30
CA VAL A 448 -11.50 -5.62 2.85
C VAL A 448 -11.69 -7.11 3.15
N TYR A 449 -12.40 -7.40 4.26
CA TYR A 449 -12.85 -8.76 4.58
C TYR A 449 -14.07 -9.13 3.72
N ASN A 450 -14.24 -10.42 3.46
CA ASN A 450 -15.34 -10.95 2.65
C ASN A 450 -15.73 -12.36 3.11
N GLY A 451 -16.66 -13.02 2.40
CA GLY A 451 -17.14 -14.36 2.76
C GLY A 451 -16.08 -15.47 2.70
N ARG A 452 -14.99 -15.27 1.97
CA ARG A 452 -13.85 -16.20 1.90
C ARG A 452 -12.78 -15.87 2.94
N ASN A 453 -12.57 -14.58 3.19
CA ASN A 453 -11.59 -14.05 4.14
C ASN A 453 -12.35 -13.40 5.32
N PRO A 454 -12.70 -14.18 6.36
CA PRO A 454 -13.49 -13.66 7.48
C PRO A 454 -12.66 -12.75 8.38
N VAL A 455 -13.36 -11.95 9.18
CA VAL A 455 -12.76 -11.15 10.26
C VAL A 455 -12.11 -12.05 11.33
N PRO A 456 -11.08 -11.58 12.07
CA PRO A 456 -10.33 -12.41 13.02
C PRO A 456 -11.14 -12.93 14.22
N TYR A 457 -12.26 -12.28 14.54
CA TYR A 457 -13.20 -12.67 15.59
C TYR A 457 -14.63 -12.52 15.10
N ASP A 458 -15.52 -13.38 15.59
CA ASP A 458 -16.93 -13.34 15.21
C ASP A 458 -17.58 -11.99 15.55
N LEU A 459 -18.12 -11.34 14.52
CA LEU A 459 -18.90 -10.11 14.64
C LEU A 459 -20.40 -10.40 14.46
N PRO A 460 -21.30 -9.68 15.16
CA PRO A 460 -21.04 -8.48 15.97
C PRO A 460 -20.71 -8.74 17.44
N ALA A 461 -20.54 -10.00 17.86
CA ALA A 461 -20.32 -10.37 19.26
C ALA A 461 -19.07 -9.70 19.88
N ASN A 462 -18.00 -9.56 19.09
CA ASN A 462 -16.72 -9.01 19.50
C ASN A 462 -16.47 -7.57 19.00
N LYS A 463 -17.51 -6.76 18.83
CA LYS A 463 -17.44 -5.41 18.22
C LYS A 463 -16.61 -4.38 18.99
N THR A 464 -16.23 -4.67 20.24
CA THR A 464 -15.40 -3.83 21.10
C THR A 464 -13.91 -4.19 21.03
N LYS A 465 -13.54 -5.20 20.23
CA LYS A 465 -12.14 -5.59 20.02
C LYS A 465 -11.52 -4.85 18.85
N SER A 466 -10.35 -4.26 19.09
CA SER A 466 -9.44 -3.75 18.05
C SER A 466 -8.24 -4.69 17.92
N VAL A 467 -7.94 -5.16 16.70
CA VAL A 467 -7.05 -6.30 16.50
C VAL A 467 -6.07 -6.06 15.36
N PHE A 468 -4.79 -6.36 15.63
CA PHE A 468 -3.75 -6.54 14.62
C PHE A 468 -3.20 -7.96 14.75
N ARG A 469 -3.70 -8.88 13.93
CA ARG A 469 -3.31 -10.31 13.91
C ARG A 469 -2.61 -10.65 12.60
N SER A 470 -1.44 -11.28 12.68
CA SER A 470 -0.72 -11.85 11.54
C SER A 470 -1.10 -13.31 11.30
N ASP A 471 -0.52 -13.93 10.28
CA ASP A 471 -0.62 -15.38 10.08
C ASP A 471 0.77 -15.95 9.74
N THR A 472 1.13 -17.11 10.29
CA THR A 472 2.46 -17.71 10.09
C THR A 472 2.61 -18.15 8.64
N HIS A 473 3.56 -17.56 7.92
CA HIS A 473 3.85 -17.91 6.53
C HIS A 473 4.24 -19.40 6.40
N THR A 474 3.60 -20.12 5.49
CA THR A 474 3.82 -21.56 5.25
C THR A 474 3.70 -22.45 6.50
N GLY A 475 2.93 -22.02 7.51
CA GLY A 475 2.79 -22.73 8.77
C GLY A 475 1.44 -22.50 9.43
N VAL A 476 1.34 -22.88 10.71
CA VAL A 476 0.15 -22.66 11.54
C VAL A 476 0.59 -21.81 12.73
N GLY A 477 -0.18 -20.77 13.05
CA GLY A 477 0.09 -19.89 14.18
C GLY A 477 -0.08 -18.42 13.82
N PHE A 478 0.03 -17.54 14.81
CA PHE A 478 -0.12 -16.09 14.58
C PHE A 478 0.58 -15.25 15.64
N ASN A 479 0.92 -14.02 15.29
CA ASN A 479 1.23 -12.98 16.27
C ASN A 479 0.02 -12.04 16.38
N GLU A 480 -0.25 -11.52 17.56
CA GLU A 480 -1.39 -10.64 17.78
C GLU A 480 -1.11 -9.53 18.79
N LEU A 481 -1.52 -8.32 18.43
CA LEU A 481 -1.77 -7.22 19.36
C LEU A 481 -3.27 -6.92 19.34
N ARG A 482 -3.91 -7.01 20.50
CA ARG A 482 -5.35 -6.78 20.65
C ARG A 482 -5.65 -5.88 21.83
N PHE A 483 -6.66 -5.03 21.65
CA PHE A 483 -7.29 -4.22 22.68
C PHE A 483 -8.77 -4.63 22.79
N GLU A 484 -9.22 -4.94 24.00
CA GLU A 484 -10.64 -5.11 24.36
C GLU A 484 -11.09 -3.88 25.15
N ASP A 485 -12.16 -3.24 24.69
CA ASP A 485 -12.71 -2.02 25.28
C ASP A 485 -14.07 -2.24 25.97
N GLU A 486 -14.53 -3.49 26.12
CA GLU A 486 -15.72 -3.80 26.92
C GLU A 486 -15.53 -3.40 28.39
N THR A 487 -16.42 -2.54 28.91
CA THR A 487 -16.29 -1.98 30.27
C THR A 487 -16.26 -3.06 31.35
N GLY A 488 -15.25 -2.99 32.22
CA GLY A 488 -15.01 -3.96 33.29
C GLY A 488 -14.35 -5.26 32.81
N ARG A 489 -13.98 -5.34 31.54
CA ARG A 489 -13.29 -6.47 30.88
C ARG A 489 -12.18 -5.98 29.94
N GLU A 490 -11.72 -4.75 30.13
CA GLU A 490 -10.70 -4.15 29.30
C GLU A 490 -9.40 -4.97 29.35
N GLU A 491 -8.81 -5.24 28.19
CA GLU A 491 -7.61 -6.07 28.08
C GLU A 491 -6.69 -5.57 26.97
N VAL A 492 -5.38 -5.54 27.25
CA VAL A 492 -4.35 -5.50 26.22
C VAL A 492 -3.72 -6.89 26.13
N PHE A 493 -3.83 -7.52 24.97
CA PHE A 493 -3.29 -8.84 24.72
C PHE A 493 -2.16 -8.77 23.70
N VAL A 494 -1.01 -9.35 24.09
CA VAL A 494 0.16 -9.52 23.22
C VAL A 494 0.48 -11.00 23.13
N HIS A 495 0.43 -11.54 21.91
CA HIS A 495 0.80 -12.91 21.61
C HIS A 495 1.93 -12.95 20.58
N ALA A 496 3.00 -13.64 20.94
CA ALA A 496 4.09 -13.98 20.04
C ALA A 496 4.07 -15.50 19.81
N GLU A 497 4.01 -15.92 18.56
CA GLU A 497 3.97 -17.34 18.18
C GLU A 497 5.25 -18.07 18.63
N ARG A 498 6.40 -17.37 18.59
CA ARG A 498 7.71 -17.97 18.92
C ARG A 498 8.52 -17.14 19.92
N ASP A 499 9.27 -16.17 19.43
CA ASP A 499 10.17 -15.36 20.25
C ASP A 499 9.57 -13.96 20.45
N LEU A 500 9.58 -13.46 21.68
CA LEU A 500 9.26 -12.06 22.00
C LEU A 500 10.52 -11.36 22.51
N HIS A 501 11.04 -10.43 21.71
CA HIS A 501 12.15 -9.56 22.10
C HIS A 501 11.64 -8.15 22.43
N VAL A 502 11.98 -7.65 23.61
CA VAL A 502 11.67 -6.29 24.05
C VAL A 502 12.98 -5.57 24.34
N GLY A 503 13.33 -4.58 23.51
CA GLY A 503 14.49 -3.71 23.70
C GLY A 503 14.06 -2.37 24.27
N VAL A 504 14.73 -1.91 25.33
CA VAL A 504 14.50 -0.60 25.94
C VAL A 504 15.86 0.05 26.17
N GLU A 505 16.12 1.15 25.45
CA GLU A 505 17.44 1.81 25.45
C GLU A 505 17.69 2.70 26.69
N ASN A 506 16.66 2.98 27.49
CA ASN A 506 16.77 3.76 28.72
C ASN A 506 15.97 3.08 29.84
N ASP A 507 14.86 3.67 30.28
CA ASP A 507 14.12 3.19 31.44
C ASP A 507 12.93 2.29 31.04
N HIS A 508 12.90 1.07 31.58
CA HIS A 508 11.70 0.22 31.56
C HIS A 508 11.00 0.26 32.91
N ARG A 509 9.75 0.75 32.93
CA ARG A 509 8.94 0.85 34.16
C ARG A 509 7.62 0.10 34.01
N THR A 510 7.35 -0.77 34.97
CA THR A 510 6.08 -1.52 35.05
C THR A 510 5.37 -1.18 36.35
N SER A 511 4.08 -0.83 36.26
CA SER A 511 3.22 -0.54 37.41
C SER A 511 1.93 -1.34 37.26
N VAL A 512 1.65 -2.22 38.23
CA VAL A 512 0.47 -3.08 38.21
C VAL A 512 -0.38 -2.73 39.43
N GLY A 513 -1.58 -2.20 39.21
CA GLY A 513 -2.50 -1.84 40.29
C GLY A 513 -3.15 -3.04 40.99
N GLY A 514 -3.25 -4.16 40.29
CA GLY A 514 -3.73 -5.44 40.81
C GLY A 514 -2.59 -6.43 41.06
N ASN A 515 -2.70 -7.62 40.47
CA ASN A 515 -1.72 -8.70 40.64
C ASN A 515 -0.87 -8.89 39.37
N LEU A 516 0.44 -9.09 39.53
CA LEU A 516 1.32 -9.56 38.46
C LEU A 516 1.50 -11.08 38.59
N HIS A 517 1.02 -11.83 37.60
CA HIS A 517 1.30 -13.26 37.49
C HIS A 517 2.30 -13.49 36.37
N ARG A 518 3.45 -14.12 36.69
CA ARG A 518 4.49 -14.48 35.73
C ARG A 518 4.81 -15.96 35.88
N GLN A 519 4.69 -16.70 34.78
CA GLN A 519 5.02 -18.12 34.73
C GLN A 519 6.06 -18.36 33.64
N VAL A 520 7.20 -18.94 34.03
CA VAL A 520 8.25 -19.38 33.11
C VAL A 520 8.36 -20.90 33.25
N ARG A 521 8.05 -21.63 32.17
CA ARG A 521 8.13 -23.10 32.18
C ARG A 521 9.55 -23.63 31.98
N GLY A 522 10.37 -22.89 31.23
CA GLY A 522 11.78 -23.16 31.04
C GLY A 522 12.62 -22.46 32.11
N HIS A 523 13.67 -21.77 31.69
CA HIS A 523 14.58 -21.05 32.57
C HIS A 523 14.28 -19.55 32.57
N GLU A 524 14.35 -18.94 33.75
CA GLU A 524 14.42 -17.49 33.89
C GLU A 524 15.85 -17.12 34.34
N THR A 525 16.49 -16.25 33.57
CA THR A 525 17.80 -15.69 33.90
C THR A 525 17.67 -14.17 33.98
N ALA A 526 18.03 -13.60 35.12
CA ALA A 526 18.15 -12.16 35.30
C ALA A 526 19.61 -11.81 35.57
N LEU A 527 20.24 -11.07 34.66
CA LEU A 527 21.60 -10.55 34.81
C LEU A 527 21.52 -9.06 35.07
N THR A 528 22.16 -8.60 36.14
CA THR A 528 22.19 -7.19 36.52
C THR A 528 23.64 -6.76 36.65
N TYR A 529 24.02 -5.71 35.91
CA TYR A 529 25.39 -5.20 35.84
C TYR A 529 25.59 -3.88 36.62
N GLY A 530 24.58 -3.43 37.39
CA GLY A 530 24.61 -2.17 38.15
C GLY A 530 25.12 -2.31 39.60
N GLU A 531 25.60 -1.21 40.18
CA GLU A 531 26.15 -1.15 41.56
C GLU A 531 25.11 -1.30 42.67
N HIS A 532 23.85 -0.92 42.39
CA HIS A 532 22.77 -0.96 43.37
C HIS A 532 21.60 -1.81 42.88
N VAL A 533 21.36 -2.91 43.59
CA VAL A 533 20.22 -3.79 43.38
C VAL A 533 19.46 -3.88 44.70
N SER A 534 18.23 -3.36 44.74
CA SER A 534 17.34 -3.51 45.90
C SER A 534 16.14 -4.38 45.55
N HIS A 535 16.15 -5.63 46.00
CA HIS A 535 14.96 -6.47 45.99
C HIS A 535 14.31 -6.40 47.39
N SER A 536 13.13 -5.77 47.49
CA SER A 536 12.30 -5.86 48.70
C SER A 536 11.22 -6.91 48.48
N LEU A 537 11.42 -8.08 49.08
CA LEU A 537 10.62 -9.27 48.87
C LEU A 537 9.92 -9.65 50.18
N ALA A 538 8.61 -9.43 50.26
CA ALA A 538 7.77 -9.95 51.35
C ALA A 538 7.34 -11.38 51.01
N LEU A 539 8.28 -12.33 51.04
CA LEU A 539 8.02 -13.73 50.69
C LEU A 539 7.38 -14.48 51.88
N ARG A 540 6.27 -15.20 51.62
CA ARG A 540 5.71 -16.16 52.58
C ARG A 540 6.43 -17.52 52.56
N GLY A 541 7.21 -17.80 51.51
CA GLY A 541 8.06 -18.99 51.39
C GLY A 541 8.85 -18.99 50.08
N ILE A 542 10.05 -19.57 50.10
CA ILE A 542 10.83 -19.97 48.93
C ILE A 542 10.94 -21.49 49.02
N THR A 543 10.63 -22.20 47.94
CA THR A 543 10.79 -23.66 47.87
C THR A 543 11.69 -23.96 46.69
N THR A 544 12.89 -24.48 46.96
CA THR A 544 13.83 -24.94 45.93
C THR A 544 13.84 -26.46 45.92
N GLY A 545 13.86 -27.06 44.73
CA GLY A 545 13.93 -28.52 44.59
C GLY A 545 15.27 -29.11 45.05
N ASP A 546 16.37 -28.40 44.77
CA ASP A 546 17.73 -28.86 45.09
C ASP A 546 18.47 -27.91 46.04
N THR A 547 18.98 -26.78 45.54
CA THR A 547 19.87 -25.88 46.29
C THR A 547 19.42 -24.42 46.13
N LEU A 548 19.30 -23.70 47.24
CA LEU A 548 19.29 -22.22 47.26
C LEU A 548 20.69 -21.74 47.66
N LEU A 549 21.49 -21.23 46.71
CA LEU A 549 22.80 -20.65 46.97
C LEU A 549 22.69 -19.12 46.99
N ILE A 550 23.06 -18.49 48.11
CA ILE A 550 23.30 -17.05 48.21
C ILE A 550 24.79 -16.90 48.49
N ALA A 551 25.50 -16.22 47.59
CA ALA A 551 26.94 -16.01 47.71
C ALA A 551 27.26 -14.53 47.53
N SER A 552 27.77 -13.90 48.58
CA SER A 552 28.26 -12.52 48.56
C SER A 552 29.80 -12.48 48.59
N GLY A 553 30.40 -11.63 47.75
CA GLY A 553 31.84 -11.34 47.78
C GLY A 553 32.28 -10.41 48.92
N ASN A 554 31.33 -9.77 49.63
CA ASN A 554 31.56 -8.83 50.75
C ASN A 554 30.68 -9.19 51.97
N SER A 555 30.84 -8.48 53.10
CA SER A 555 30.12 -8.76 54.36
C SER A 555 28.59 -8.82 54.20
N GLU A 556 28.00 -9.97 54.50
CA GLU A 556 26.55 -10.13 54.61
C GLU A 556 26.07 -9.67 56.00
N THR A 557 25.15 -8.71 56.05
CA THR A 557 24.49 -8.34 57.30
C THR A 557 23.03 -8.80 57.26
N VAL A 558 22.76 -9.97 57.83
CA VAL A 558 21.39 -10.46 58.03
C VAL A 558 20.83 -9.83 59.31
N ARG A 559 19.92 -8.87 59.18
CA ARG A 559 19.18 -8.31 60.33
C ARG A 559 17.78 -8.92 60.38
N PRO A 560 17.48 -9.82 61.33
CA PRO A 560 16.12 -10.32 61.50
C PRO A 560 15.21 -9.18 61.99
N VAL A 561 14.11 -8.95 61.26
CA VAL A 561 13.12 -7.90 61.57
C VAL A 561 12.06 -8.41 62.58
N SER A 562 12.10 -9.69 62.99
CA SER A 562 11.27 -10.26 64.06
C SER A 562 11.82 -11.61 64.55
N PRO A 563 11.51 -12.07 65.78
CA PRO A 563 12.03 -13.34 66.30
C PRO A 563 11.24 -14.51 65.69
N ARG A 564 11.77 -15.11 64.62
CA ARG A 564 11.35 -16.44 64.16
C ARG A 564 12.55 -17.38 64.19
N ALA A 565 12.34 -18.52 64.83
CA ALA A 565 13.33 -19.56 65.00
C ALA A 565 13.71 -20.17 63.64
N PHE A 566 15.02 -20.28 63.39
CA PHE A 566 15.54 -21.19 62.39
C PHE A 566 15.47 -22.61 62.95
N VAL A 567 14.70 -23.48 62.30
CA VAL A 567 14.70 -24.92 62.57
C VAL A 567 15.57 -25.56 61.50
N PHE A 568 16.78 -25.99 61.87
CA PHE A 568 17.63 -26.81 61.02
C PHE A 568 17.28 -28.27 61.28
N GLY A 569 16.80 -28.97 60.24
CA GLY A 569 16.64 -30.42 60.28
C GLY A 569 18.01 -31.12 60.22
N ASP A 570 18.15 -32.17 61.02
CA ASP A 570 19.31 -33.04 61.22
C ASP A 570 20.51 -32.87 60.27
N GLY A 571 21.54 -32.18 60.76
CA GLY A 571 22.86 -32.11 60.12
C GLY A 571 23.96 -31.74 61.11
N ASN A 572 24.93 -32.64 61.31
CA ASN A 572 26.04 -32.49 62.24
C ASN A 572 26.87 -31.22 62.02
N LEU A 573 27.05 -30.41 63.07
CA LEU A 573 28.05 -29.34 63.12
C LEU A 573 29.39 -29.92 63.57
N ARG A 574 30.39 -29.89 62.68
CA ARG A 574 31.80 -29.94 63.06
C ARG A 574 32.33 -28.52 63.00
N ASP A 575 32.52 -27.91 64.17
CA ASP A 575 33.02 -26.55 64.31
C ASP A 575 34.39 -26.58 65.01
N GLN A 576 35.44 -26.07 64.35
CA GLN A 576 36.79 -26.05 64.90
C GLN A 576 37.19 -24.62 65.31
N LYS A 577 37.48 -24.52 66.61
CA LYS A 577 38.26 -23.50 67.34
C LYS A 577 37.56 -22.18 67.74
N HIS A 578 37.20 -22.19 69.03
CA HIS A 578 36.97 -21.08 69.97
C HIS A 578 35.63 -20.32 69.86
N PRO A 579 34.58 -20.74 70.59
CA PRO A 579 33.41 -19.88 70.77
C PRO A 579 33.68 -18.82 71.83
N ARG A 580 33.50 -17.54 71.48
CA ARG A 580 33.01 -16.54 72.43
C ARG A 580 31.50 -16.49 72.30
N MET A 581 30.81 -17.09 73.26
CA MET A 581 29.34 -17.10 73.29
C MET A 581 28.87 -15.91 74.12
N ASN A 582 28.59 -14.78 73.46
CA ASN A 582 27.92 -13.64 74.08
C ASN A 582 26.41 -13.81 73.94
N LEU A 583 25.74 -14.22 75.02
CA LEU A 583 24.29 -14.42 75.05
C LEU A 583 23.63 -13.24 75.77
N GLY A 584 22.91 -12.39 75.05
CA GLY A 584 22.37 -11.15 75.58
C GLY A 584 21.06 -11.25 76.37
N HIS A 585 20.46 -12.44 76.56
CA HIS A 585 19.16 -12.57 77.25
C HIS A 585 19.05 -13.88 78.06
N ALA A 586 18.34 -13.80 79.19
CA ALA A 586 18.23 -14.84 80.22
C ALA A 586 17.73 -16.20 79.69
N ARG A 587 18.48 -17.26 79.98
CA ARG A 587 18.03 -18.66 79.88
C ARG A 587 17.93 -19.25 81.28
N GLY A 588 16.76 -19.80 81.61
CA GLY A 588 16.55 -20.59 82.83
C GLY A 588 16.36 -22.06 82.50
N VAL A 589 16.96 -22.95 83.30
CA VAL A 589 16.60 -24.37 83.33
C VAL A 589 15.49 -24.51 84.37
N GLN A 590 14.25 -24.78 83.94
CA GLN A 590 13.09 -24.79 84.86
C GLN A 590 12.88 -26.14 85.58
N ARG A 591 13.38 -27.25 85.04
CA ARG A 591 13.34 -28.59 85.67
C ARG A 591 14.52 -29.44 85.22
N GLY A 592 15.28 -29.97 86.18
CA GLY A 592 16.42 -30.88 85.94
C GLY A 592 17.61 -30.59 86.84
N SER A 593 18.63 -31.45 86.83
CA SER A 593 19.92 -31.21 87.49
C SER A 593 20.90 -30.56 86.50
N MET A 594 21.55 -29.47 86.91
CA MET A 594 22.67 -28.88 86.17
C MET A 594 23.96 -29.21 86.89
N LEU A 595 24.91 -29.84 86.19
CA LEU A 595 26.24 -30.12 86.71
C LEU A 595 27.25 -29.28 85.93
N LEU A 596 27.88 -28.35 86.62
CA LEU A 596 29.00 -27.58 86.10
C LEU A 596 30.28 -28.18 86.66
N HIS A 597 31.18 -28.63 85.78
CA HIS A 597 32.49 -29.15 86.15
C HIS A 597 33.55 -28.51 85.25
N ALA A 598 34.60 -27.97 85.87
CA ALA A 598 35.80 -27.50 85.18
C ALA A 598 37.00 -28.24 85.76
N ALA A 599 37.91 -28.68 84.88
CA ALA A 599 39.16 -29.34 85.29
C ALA A 599 40.24 -28.35 85.78
N ALA A 600 40.02 -27.06 85.54
CA ALA A 600 40.86 -25.96 85.99
C ALA A 600 39.95 -24.88 86.60
N ASP A 601 40.14 -23.60 86.26
CA ASP A 601 39.37 -22.50 86.84
C ASP A 601 37.96 -22.43 86.29
N MET A 602 36.99 -22.22 87.19
CA MET A 602 35.62 -21.84 86.85
C MET A 602 35.34 -20.46 87.41
N MET A 603 35.16 -19.48 86.53
CA MET A 603 34.76 -18.12 86.90
C MET A 603 33.30 -17.91 86.53
N ILE A 604 32.48 -17.56 87.54
CA ILE A 604 31.11 -17.10 87.35
C ILE A 604 31.09 -15.66 87.85
N SER A 605 30.75 -14.72 86.96
CA SER A 605 30.71 -13.29 87.26
C SER A 605 29.42 -12.68 86.72
N SER A 606 28.89 -11.70 87.44
CA SER A 606 27.79 -10.84 87.01
C SER A 606 28.26 -9.41 87.14
N ASP A 607 27.93 -8.56 86.18
CA ASP A 607 28.25 -7.13 86.23
C ASP A 607 27.24 -6.34 87.10
N ASP A 608 26.12 -6.97 87.46
CA ASP A 608 25.07 -6.40 88.32
C ASP A 608 24.82 -7.35 89.51
N GLU A 609 23.63 -7.92 89.65
CA GLU A 609 23.33 -8.84 90.76
C GLU A 609 23.65 -10.30 90.41
N PHE A 610 24.23 -11.05 91.35
CA PHE A 610 24.38 -12.50 91.29
C PHE A 610 23.66 -13.17 92.46
N GLN A 611 22.54 -13.83 92.20
CA GLN A 611 21.74 -14.52 93.22
C GLN A 611 21.91 -16.04 93.13
N ILE A 612 22.25 -16.65 94.27
CA ILE A 612 22.17 -18.11 94.46
C ILE A 612 21.13 -18.39 95.55
N GLN A 613 20.09 -19.15 95.20
CA GLN A 613 19.02 -19.53 96.12
C GLN A 613 18.80 -21.05 96.09
N SER A 614 18.49 -21.64 97.25
CA SER A 614 18.09 -23.03 97.41
C SER A 614 16.98 -23.12 98.45
N ASP A 615 15.89 -23.82 98.14
CA ASP A 615 14.74 -23.97 99.04
C ASP A 615 15.04 -24.88 100.24
N LYS A 616 16.08 -25.72 100.16
CA LYS A 616 16.44 -26.67 101.22
C LYS A 616 17.77 -26.34 101.87
N SER A 617 18.85 -26.39 101.08
CA SER A 617 20.19 -26.17 101.60
C SER A 617 21.13 -25.70 100.49
N LEU A 618 21.95 -24.70 100.80
CA LEU A 618 23.15 -24.35 100.04
C LEU A 618 24.37 -24.85 100.82
N ARG A 619 25.25 -25.63 100.17
CA ARG A 619 26.49 -26.13 100.78
C ARG A 619 27.67 -25.61 99.95
N LEU A 620 28.57 -24.88 100.60
CA LEU A 620 29.85 -24.46 100.04
C LEU A 620 30.94 -25.17 100.81
N ALA A 621 31.84 -25.85 100.12
CA ALA A 621 32.95 -26.57 100.72
C ALA A 621 34.21 -26.37 99.87
N SER A 622 35.32 -26.07 100.54
CA SER A 622 36.65 -26.01 99.95
C SER A 622 37.58 -26.86 100.82
N LEU A 623 38.54 -27.55 100.21
CA LEU A 623 39.51 -28.36 100.94
C LEU A 623 40.67 -27.52 101.51
N ASP A 624 40.85 -26.30 101.01
CA ASP A 624 41.93 -25.41 101.42
C ASP A 624 41.34 -24.11 102.00
N THR A 625 41.02 -23.14 101.14
CA THR A 625 40.51 -21.84 101.56
C THR A 625 39.15 -21.55 100.90
N LEU A 626 38.22 -21.00 101.69
CA LEU A 626 36.99 -20.35 101.19
C LEU A 626 37.04 -18.87 101.59
N SER A 627 37.17 -17.98 100.61
CA SER A 627 37.23 -16.53 100.84
C SER A 627 35.98 -15.83 100.30
N VAL A 628 35.50 -14.83 101.04
CA VAL A 628 34.42 -13.92 100.61
C VAL A 628 34.93 -12.51 100.81
N THR A 629 35.09 -11.78 99.70
CA THR A 629 35.68 -10.44 99.70
C THR A 629 34.75 -9.50 98.93
N THR A 630 34.44 -8.35 99.53
CA THR A 630 33.68 -7.26 98.89
C THR A 630 34.32 -5.93 99.24
N PRO A 631 34.42 -4.97 98.30
CA PRO A 631 34.93 -3.64 98.60
C PRO A 631 33.95 -2.78 99.42
N ALA A 632 32.69 -3.22 99.58
CA ALA A 632 31.66 -2.53 100.34
C ALA A 632 31.22 -3.37 101.55
N ASP A 633 29.92 -3.48 101.82
CA ASP A 633 29.40 -4.18 102.99
C ASP A 633 29.21 -5.68 102.74
N LEU A 634 29.68 -6.51 103.68
CA LEU A 634 29.28 -7.92 103.80
C LEU A 634 28.15 -8.03 104.84
N LYS A 635 26.95 -8.42 104.39
CA LYS A 635 25.78 -8.60 105.27
C LYS A 635 25.41 -10.08 105.40
N MET A 636 25.37 -10.58 106.63
CA MET A 636 24.85 -11.90 106.97
C MET A 636 23.67 -11.75 107.93
N SER A 637 22.53 -12.34 107.60
CA SER A 637 21.32 -12.28 108.43
C SER A 637 20.59 -13.61 108.43
N SER A 638 20.13 -14.03 109.59
CA SER A 638 19.29 -15.22 109.78
C SER A 638 18.09 -14.83 110.64
N GLN A 639 16.91 -15.34 110.31
CA GLN A 639 15.71 -15.13 111.13
C GLN A 639 15.77 -15.92 112.45
N GLU A 640 16.60 -16.96 112.52
CA GLU A 640 16.77 -17.77 113.73
C GLU A 640 18.13 -17.49 114.39
N ARG A 641 19.21 -18.02 113.81
CA ARG A 641 20.57 -17.91 114.35
C ARG A 641 21.63 -17.93 113.27
N VAL A 642 22.73 -17.25 113.54
CA VAL A 642 24.00 -17.39 112.83
C VAL A 642 24.95 -18.11 113.78
N ILE A 643 25.49 -19.26 113.35
CA ILE A 643 26.49 -20.03 114.11
C ILE A 643 27.83 -19.88 113.39
N VAL A 644 28.85 -19.46 114.11
CA VAL A 644 30.24 -19.44 113.63
C VAL A 644 31.04 -20.33 114.56
N GLU A 645 31.56 -21.43 114.04
CA GLU A 645 32.37 -22.39 114.78
C GLU A 645 33.75 -22.49 114.14
N ALA A 646 34.79 -22.35 114.94
CA ALA A 646 36.16 -22.56 114.54
C ALA A 646 36.93 -23.21 115.68
N SER A 647 37.59 -24.34 115.41
CA SER A 647 38.32 -25.09 116.44
C SER A 647 39.58 -24.36 116.93
N ASN A 648 40.19 -23.54 116.07
CA ASN A 648 41.43 -22.82 116.40
C ASN A 648 41.19 -21.38 116.87
N GLY A 649 40.19 -20.68 116.31
CA GLY A 649 39.86 -19.32 116.73
C GLY A 649 39.00 -18.55 115.73
N ILE A 650 38.34 -17.50 116.22
CA ILE A 650 37.56 -16.55 115.43
C ILE A 650 38.20 -15.17 115.61
N VAL A 651 38.61 -14.54 114.51
CA VAL A 651 39.25 -13.23 114.52
C VAL A 651 38.37 -12.22 113.80
N PHE A 652 37.99 -11.15 114.50
CA PHE A 652 37.38 -9.97 113.90
C PHE A 652 38.41 -8.86 113.88
N ASN A 653 38.77 -8.37 112.69
CA ASN A 653 39.73 -7.29 112.53
C ASN A 653 39.05 -6.09 111.85
N SER A 654 39.25 -4.88 112.40
CA SER A 654 38.67 -3.66 111.88
C SER A 654 39.52 -2.44 112.26
N GLU A 655 39.86 -1.61 111.27
CA GLU A 655 40.60 -0.36 111.48
C GLU A 655 39.72 0.78 111.99
N SER A 656 38.38 0.65 111.87
CA SER A 656 37.40 1.68 112.25
C SER A 656 36.60 1.33 113.51
N GLY A 657 36.72 0.08 113.97
CA GLY A 657 36.13 -0.43 115.20
C GLY A 657 35.13 -1.56 114.98
N ILE A 658 34.76 -2.24 116.06
CA ILE A 658 33.83 -3.38 116.06
C ILE A 658 32.68 -3.04 116.98
N VAL A 659 31.44 -3.30 116.54
CA VAL A 659 30.24 -3.02 117.32
C VAL A 659 29.36 -4.27 117.40
N LEU A 660 29.14 -4.76 118.61
CA LEU A 660 28.17 -5.82 118.91
C LEU A 660 26.94 -5.18 119.54
N ARG A 661 25.74 -5.47 119.04
CA ARG A 661 24.49 -4.90 119.56
C ARG A 661 23.47 -6.01 119.81
N SER A 662 22.76 -5.90 120.93
CA SER A 662 21.62 -6.74 121.26
C SER A 662 20.57 -5.89 121.96
N GLY A 663 19.49 -5.54 121.26
CA GLY A 663 18.47 -4.60 121.77
C GLY A 663 19.08 -3.26 122.17
N LYS A 664 18.93 -2.87 123.44
CA LYS A 664 19.51 -1.64 124.01
C LYS A 664 20.98 -1.80 124.45
N SER A 665 21.53 -3.02 124.41
CA SER A 665 22.91 -3.29 124.81
C SER A 665 23.87 -3.19 123.64
N ARG A 666 25.05 -2.61 123.86
CA ARG A 666 26.09 -2.40 122.84
C ARG A 666 27.47 -2.60 123.43
N ILE A 667 28.35 -3.31 122.72
CA ILE A 667 29.80 -3.31 122.95
C ILE A 667 30.45 -2.68 121.73
N ARG A 668 31.31 -1.67 121.93
CA ARG A 668 32.06 -1.01 120.87
C ARG A 668 33.54 -1.02 121.19
N LEU A 669 34.33 -1.63 120.32
CA LEU A 669 35.78 -1.56 120.29
C LEU A 669 36.16 -0.44 119.31
N SER A 670 36.88 0.59 119.77
CA SER A 670 37.34 1.69 118.90
C SER A 670 38.80 1.53 118.49
N PRO A 671 39.22 2.18 117.38
CA PRO A 671 40.62 2.11 116.91
C PRO A 671 41.62 2.70 117.90
N SER A 672 41.17 3.66 118.73
CA SER A 672 41.96 4.26 119.81
C SER A 672 42.20 3.33 121.02
N GLY A 673 41.71 2.08 120.98
CA GLY A 673 41.83 1.11 122.07
C GLY A 673 40.77 1.24 123.17
N LYS A 674 39.78 2.13 123.02
CA LYS A 674 38.68 2.30 123.98
C LYS A 674 37.63 1.21 123.76
N ILE A 675 37.12 0.64 124.86
CA ILE A 675 35.98 -0.28 124.86
C ILE A 675 34.80 0.43 125.54
N GLU A 676 33.71 0.65 124.80
CA GLU A 676 32.46 1.20 125.32
C GLU A 676 31.43 0.09 125.44
N ILE A 677 30.86 -0.08 126.64
CA ILE A 677 29.80 -1.05 126.91
C ILE A 677 28.58 -0.27 127.39
N ASP A 678 27.52 -0.22 126.57
CA ASP A 678 26.24 0.42 126.90
C ASP A 678 25.17 -0.64 127.16
N GLY A 679 24.27 -0.37 128.10
CA GLY A 679 23.11 -1.21 128.39
C GLY A 679 22.27 -0.58 129.49
N SER A 680 20.99 -0.97 129.59
CA SER A 680 20.14 -0.60 130.74
C SER A 680 20.66 -1.19 132.05
N GLU A 681 21.43 -2.27 131.95
CA GLU A 681 22.14 -2.95 133.02
C GLU A 681 23.38 -3.60 132.40
N VAL A 682 24.57 -3.37 132.97
CA VAL A 682 25.83 -3.96 132.52
C VAL A 682 26.39 -4.80 133.66
N ILE A 683 26.46 -6.11 133.46
CA ILE A 683 27.00 -7.06 134.43
C ILE A 683 28.35 -7.55 133.89
N VAL A 684 29.44 -7.14 134.54
CA VAL A 684 30.79 -7.66 134.27
C VAL A 684 31.12 -8.68 135.35
N LYS A 685 31.35 -9.94 134.95
CA LYS A 685 31.80 -11.01 135.85
C LYS A 685 33.21 -11.42 135.44
N GLY A 686 34.13 -11.42 136.39
CA GLY A 686 35.50 -11.87 136.18
C GLY A 686 36.22 -12.10 137.50
N ASP A 687 37.08 -13.14 137.54
CA ASP A 687 37.85 -13.56 138.72
C ASP A 687 38.85 -12.50 139.21
N LYS A 688 39.23 -11.58 138.31
CA LYS A 688 40.03 -10.41 138.62
C LYS A 688 39.65 -9.29 137.67
N ILE A 689 38.84 -8.36 138.16
CA ILE A 689 38.46 -7.15 137.43
C ILE A 689 39.42 -6.04 137.87
N CYS A 690 40.42 -5.76 137.03
CA CYS A 690 41.33 -4.62 137.19
C CYS A 690 40.77 -3.41 136.45
N LEU A 691 39.81 -2.75 137.08
CA LEU A 691 39.43 -1.38 136.75
C LEU A 691 40.45 -0.47 137.44
N ASN A 692 40.74 0.71 136.90
CA ASN A 692 41.05 1.78 137.85
C ASN A 692 39.76 2.16 138.56
#